data_AF-A0AAJ0LWK7-F1
#
_entry.id   AF-A0AAJ0LWK7-F1
#
_cell.length_a   1.000
_cell.length_b   1.000
_cell.length_c   1.000
_cell.angle_alpha   90.00
_cell.angle_beta   90.00
_cell.angle_gamma   90.00
#
_symmetry.space_group_name_H-M   'P 1'
#
loop_
_entity.id
_entity.type
_entity.pdbx_description
1 polymer ?
#
loop_
_entity_poly.entity_id
_entity_poly.type
_entity_poly.pdbx_seq_one_letter_code
_entity_poly.pdbx_strand_id
1 'polypeptide(L)'
;MLAASAAPRIDAKKRTVLDHRKKQFAQAQWVEQDYGHRMNFYTIPPTGDVTLEQFEEWGIARLKVLAELEACQFRNKSPSETEEYMRPVMEKHLRLSSNRSRSSELAIERKKDHYSHWTLRLAFSGTADLRQRFARLEAQLFKLRMNQDDGEEKKAFIKSLPMSWETVGDEEKNLWLEELKAATNVIKTDEENWFKVDWEKVPELVERRQVLMKKGTAYVHVREQVSMVVNEFSRTLETGLELAARFLPRMDEDNRLSPILHHLSQSFVAPDAGYSEASSISDMASIHAGSIDGLSENFPLCMRNLHRELRKNSHLKHFARLQYTLFLKGIGLSLNECIVFWRKSFKLIADDKFKSEYLYNIKHSYGEVGGDANRRGKGYTPYSCQKLLTEALPSSGQSHGCPYRTYTPDNLSALLQSVGVSDQKLLRDVREDVGKQRFHIACNKVFEAAHKPELKKVQDQKLWPASELDLILHPNTYFKRSFLLKNLAFAAPAPAPAPAPAPADGGIEVPLARKGLDVRNEDGTANAAWFFREFDRTMSKYGKNVNWPFNLAAKVERGTVGKEPLTDQVSNGIDVLYYGTGIVGTDKPQSITFDFDTGSSDNPVPGPSCGTAQGCVGTTKYDLGGIDQGNTTSVTYGSGMIAGENYFDSLSVAGLKAEHVNIVSLTSAQGFESSDSDGLLGMGFSSIAQSRQPTYFEQLISQKVVKKPEFSLSLGRASSGTSAFSELYLGGRNRKKFTGKPTKVPVTRQAYWQIALDTDLVNDKSALLIDTTKGEAAIDTGTTLIIAPIYATLSIYSRVPGAFPLPVAGTNLLIYAFPCDQTPKVEFVFGGKNFAINPADLSFGNVTAAFANFMGDQSLASKLSSQKYCLGSIVGADIDPSYNLYVVGGTFLKSWYSIYNYKNFKGKPSVSFAKAKAPEVSR
;
A
#
# COMPACT_ATOMS: atom_id res chain seq x y z
N MET A 1 45.31 -37.46 0.75
CA MET A 1 44.84 -37.09 2.11
C MET A 1 45.49 -35.78 2.50
N LEU A 2 44.76 -34.82 3.08
CA LEU A 2 45.12 -34.09 4.31
C LEU A 2 43.98 -33.15 4.68
N ALA A 3 43.87 -32.80 5.96
CA ALA A 3 42.63 -32.33 6.56
C ALA A 3 42.22 -30.90 6.16
N ALA A 4 40.91 -30.69 6.00
CA ALA A 4 40.33 -29.35 6.09
C ALA A 4 40.40 -28.88 7.56
N SER A 5 41.13 -27.79 7.81
CA SER A 5 41.20 -27.16 9.13
C SER A 5 39.89 -26.42 9.43
N ALA A 6 39.18 -26.83 10.48
CA ALA A 6 37.94 -26.18 10.89
C ALA A 6 38.18 -24.73 11.33
N ALA A 7 37.38 -23.79 10.81
CA ALA A 7 37.40 -22.40 11.27
C ALA A 7 37.01 -22.33 12.76
N PRO A 8 37.69 -21.53 13.59
CA PRO A 8 37.42 -21.48 15.03
C PRO A 8 36.05 -20.86 15.31
N ARG A 9 35.24 -21.53 16.13
CA ARG A 9 34.01 -20.93 16.69
C ARG A 9 34.40 -19.76 17.59
N ILE A 10 33.99 -18.55 17.21
CA ILE A 10 34.12 -17.37 18.06
C ILE A 10 33.08 -17.45 19.18
N ASP A 11 33.55 -17.42 20.43
CA ASP A 11 32.70 -17.38 21.62
C ASP A 11 32.06 -15.99 21.76
N ALA A 12 30.73 -15.94 21.71
CA ALA A 12 29.93 -14.72 21.77
C ALA A 12 30.11 -13.92 23.08
N LYS A 13 30.74 -14.49 24.12
CA LYS A 13 31.00 -13.80 25.40
C LYS A 13 32.35 -13.06 25.49
N LYS A 14 33.19 -13.10 24.45
CA LYS A 14 34.47 -12.35 24.41
C LYS A 14 34.46 -11.20 23.39
N ARG A 15 33.72 -10.13 23.70
CA ARG A 15 34.00 -8.81 23.09
C ARG A 15 35.36 -8.31 23.62
N THR A 16 36.37 -8.33 22.76
CA THR A 16 37.64 -7.63 23.01
C THR A 16 37.39 -6.13 22.99
N VAL A 17 37.59 -5.46 24.12
CA VAL A 17 37.56 -4.00 24.17
C VAL A 17 38.80 -3.48 23.44
N LEU A 18 38.62 -3.04 22.20
CA LEU A 18 39.68 -2.52 21.35
C LEU A 18 39.78 -0.99 21.47
N ASP A 19 41.01 -0.49 21.48
CA ASP A 19 41.29 0.91 21.72
C ASP A 19 40.96 1.80 20.51
N HIS A 20 39.97 2.68 20.70
CA HIS A 20 39.53 3.75 19.80
C HIS A 20 40.66 4.61 19.17
N ARG A 21 41.87 4.63 19.76
CA ARG A 21 43.00 5.44 19.27
C ARG A 21 43.80 4.78 18.15
N LYS A 22 43.68 3.45 17.92
CA LYS A 22 44.42 2.75 16.87
C LYS A 22 43.73 2.85 15.50
N LYS A 23 43.63 4.09 15.00
CA LYS A 23 43.11 4.39 13.66
C LYS A 23 44.05 3.87 12.57
N GLN A 24 43.63 2.82 11.87
CA GLN A 24 44.07 2.50 10.50
C GLN A 24 42.87 2.16 9.61
N PHE A 25 42.00 3.15 9.41
CA PHE A 25 41.50 3.35 8.06
C PHE A 25 42.65 3.94 7.25
N ALA A 26 42.91 3.42 6.05
CA ALA A 26 43.65 4.21 5.07
C ALA A 26 42.86 5.52 4.84
N GLN A 27 43.55 6.67 4.77
CA GLN A 27 42.86 7.89 4.36
C GLN A 27 42.33 7.67 2.95
N ALA A 28 41.00 7.64 2.82
CA ALA A 28 40.35 7.60 1.53
C ALA A 28 40.68 8.90 0.80
N GLN A 29 41.64 8.83 -0.12
CA GLN A 29 41.89 9.93 -1.04
C GLN A 29 40.66 10.04 -1.94
N TRP A 30 40.05 11.22 -1.95
CA TRP A 30 38.94 11.52 -2.84
C TRP A 30 39.45 11.47 -4.28
N VAL A 31 38.77 10.70 -5.12
CA VAL A 31 39.06 10.55 -6.54
C VAL A 31 37.75 10.72 -7.28
N GLU A 32 37.65 11.78 -8.07
CA GLU A 32 36.53 11.95 -8.99
C GLU A 32 36.57 10.83 -10.03
N GLN A 33 35.51 10.03 -10.07
CA GLN A 33 35.46 8.85 -10.91
C GLN A 33 34.82 9.19 -12.25
N ASP A 34 35.63 9.27 -13.29
CA ASP A 34 35.13 9.34 -14.66
C ASP A 34 34.36 8.06 -15.02
N TYR A 35 33.24 8.25 -15.72
CA TYR A 35 32.31 7.21 -16.12
C TYR A 35 32.31 7.04 -17.64
N GLY A 36 33.51 6.84 -18.22
CA GLY A 36 33.72 6.72 -19.68
C GLY A 36 32.92 5.59 -20.37
N HIS A 37 32.31 4.67 -19.61
CA HIS A 37 31.45 3.61 -20.13
C HIS A 37 30.10 3.55 -19.40
N ARG A 38 29.06 3.11 -20.13
CA ARG A 38 27.72 2.82 -19.58
C ARG A 38 27.73 1.63 -18.61
N MET A 39 28.53 0.62 -18.93
CA MET A 39 28.74 -0.57 -18.10
C MET A 39 29.91 -0.36 -17.13
N ASN A 40 29.84 -1.00 -15.97
CA ASN A 40 30.81 -0.85 -14.88
C ASN A 40 30.96 -2.18 -14.12
N PHE A 41 32.19 -2.57 -13.77
CA PHE A 41 32.48 -3.74 -12.92
C PHE A 41 32.37 -3.44 -11.41
N TYR A 42 32.26 -2.17 -11.04
CA TYR A 42 32.19 -1.68 -9.65
C TYR A 42 33.35 -2.22 -8.79
N THR A 43 34.57 -2.14 -9.32
CA THR A 43 35.82 -2.54 -8.64
C THR A 43 36.31 -1.47 -7.66
N ILE A 44 36.22 -0.20 -8.05
CA ILE A 44 36.58 0.96 -7.22
C ILE A 44 35.35 1.36 -6.38
N PRO A 45 35.46 1.54 -5.05
CA PRO A 45 34.35 2.03 -4.23
C PRO A 45 34.10 3.54 -4.43
N PRO A 46 32.86 4.03 -4.25
CA PRO A 46 32.56 5.46 -4.28
C PRO A 46 33.25 6.20 -3.13
N THR A 47 33.90 7.34 -3.44
CA THR A 47 34.66 8.16 -2.47
C THR A 47 34.09 9.56 -2.21
N GLY A 48 33.10 10.02 -3.01
CA GLY A 48 32.42 11.30 -2.80
C GLY A 48 31.08 11.16 -2.07
N ASP A 49 30.61 12.23 -1.44
CA ASP A 49 29.42 12.18 -0.60
C ASP A 49 28.08 12.07 -1.37
N VAL A 50 27.07 11.62 -0.62
CA VAL A 50 25.62 11.59 -0.93
C VAL A 50 24.84 11.78 0.38
N THR A 51 23.57 12.20 0.31
CA THR A 51 22.72 12.29 1.51
C THR A 51 22.19 10.91 1.95
N LEU A 52 21.65 10.79 3.16
CA LEU A 52 21.08 9.51 3.63
C LEU A 52 19.83 9.12 2.83
N GLU A 53 19.04 10.12 2.43
CA GLU A 53 17.86 9.96 1.58
C GLU A 53 18.27 9.44 0.20
N GLN A 54 19.30 10.04 -0.42
CA GLN A 54 19.86 9.55 -1.68
C GLN A 54 20.40 8.12 -1.56
N PHE A 55 21.10 7.80 -0.46
CA PHE A 55 21.62 6.47 -0.20
C PHE A 55 20.51 5.42 -0.11
N GLU A 56 19.43 5.69 0.61
CA GLU A 56 18.27 4.76 0.71
C GLU A 56 17.47 4.72 -0.60
N GLU A 57 17.10 5.86 -1.20
CA GLU A 57 16.33 5.93 -2.44
C GLU A 57 17.01 5.18 -3.59
N TRP A 58 18.32 5.37 -3.77
CA TRP A 58 19.06 4.74 -4.86
C TRP A 58 19.23 3.24 -4.61
N GLY A 59 19.42 2.82 -3.34
CA GLY A 59 19.36 1.42 -2.93
C GLY A 59 18.01 0.78 -3.27
N ILE A 60 16.91 1.38 -2.82
CA ILE A 60 15.53 0.94 -3.10
C ILE A 60 15.25 0.89 -4.62
N ALA A 61 15.76 1.85 -5.39
CA ALA A 61 15.58 1.89 -6.83
C ALA A 61 16.26 0.71 -7.54
N ARG A 62 17.51 0.37 -7.19
CA ARG A 62 18.18 -0.84 -7.70
C ARG A 62 17.47 -2.11 -7.22
N LEU A 63 17.02 -2.13 -5.97
CA LEU A 63 16.37 -3.29 -5.36
C LEU A 63 15.10 -3.70 -6.11
N LYS A 64 14.29 -2.72 -6.55
CA LYS A 64 13.09 -2.94 -7.37
C LYS A 64 13.41 -3.60 -8.71
N VAL A 65 14.50 -3.20 -9.38
CA VAL A 65 14.94 -3.82 -10.63
C VAL A 65 15.37 -5.28 -10.43
N LEU A 66 16.11 -5.57 -9.35
CA LEU A 66 16.56 -6.93 -9.04
C LEU A 66 15.40 -7.86 -8.61
N ALA A 67 14.40 -7.33 -7.91
CA ALA A 67 13.20 -8.09 -7.53
C ALA A 67 12.33 -8.44 -8.76
N GLU A 68 12.14 -7.52 -9.70
CA GLU A 68 11.40 -7.80 -10.95
C GLU A 68 12.16 -8.76 -11.88
N LEU A 69 13.50 -8.72 -11.90
CA LEU A 69 14.32 -9.75 -12.56
C LEU A 69 14.08 -11.14 -11.95
N GLU A 70 14.10 -11.25 -10.62
CA GLU A 70 13.82 -12.53 -9.95
C GLU A 70 12.38 -13.01 -10.21
N ALA A 71 11.41 -12.10 -10.26
CA ALA A 71 10.03 -12.41 -10.62
C ALA A 71 9.90 -12.92 -12.07
N CYS A 72 10.67 -12.40 -13.03
CA CYS A 72 10.72 -12.92 -14.39
C CYS A 72 11.26 -14.36 -14.43
N GLN A 73 12.32 -14.65 -13.67
CA GLN A 73 12.86 -16.01 -13.56
C GLN A 73 11.89 -16.97 -12.86
N PHE A 74 11.21 -16.53 -11.80
CA PHE A 74 10.23 -17.36 -11.09
C PHE A 74 8.99 -17.65 -11.94
N ARG A 75 8.61 -16.72 -12.83
CA ARG A 75 7.59 -16.93 -13.88
C ARG A 75 8.10 -17.76 -15.08
N ASN A 76 9.37 -18.21 -15.06
CA ASN A 76 10.04 -18.96 -16.14
C ASN A 76 9.91 -18.27 -17.52
N LYS A 77 10.01 -16.93 -17.54
CA LYS A 77 10.05 -16.16 -18.80
C LYS A 77 11.29 -16.50 -19.63
N SER A 78 11.13 -16.50 -20.95
CA SER A 78 12.27 -16.54 -21.87
C SER A 78 13.14 -15.27 -21.76
N PRO A 79 14.38 -15.28 -22.29
CA PRO A 79 15.24 -14.11 -22.27
C PRO A 79 14.62 -12.87 -22.93
N SER A 80 13.86 -13.05 -24.03
CA SER A 80 13.17 -11.95 -24.74
C SER A 80 11.98 -11.39 -23.97
N GLU A 81 11.12 -12.24 -23.39
CA GLU A 81 10.00 -11.79 -22.54
C GLU A 81 10.45 -11.14 -21.23
N THR A 82 11.66 -11.49 -20.78
CA THR A 82 12.35 -10.84 -19.65
C THR A 82 12.86 -9.47 -20.08
N GLU A 83 13.51 -9.37 -21.25
CA GLU A 83 14.05 -8.11 -21.77
C GLU A 83 12.96 -7.06 -22.01
N GLU A 84 11.88 -7.44 -22.69
CA GLU A 84 10.74 -6.57 -23.00
C GLU A 84 10.07 -6.03 -21.73
N TYR A 85 9.87 -6.89 -20.72
CA TYR A 85 9.26 -6.52 -19.45
C TYR A 85 10.18 -5.68 -18.56
N MET A 86 11.48 -5.98 -18.54
CA MET A 86 12.45 -5.24 -17.72
C MET A 86 12.77 -3.85 -18.30
N ARG A 87 12.63 -3.65 -19.62
CA ARG A 87 12.92 -2.36 -20.29
C ARG A 87 12.22 -1.15 -19.61
N PRO A 88 10.88 -1.11 -19.42
CA PRO A 88 10.22 0.01 -18.71
C PRO A 88 10.55 0.07 -17.21
N VAL A 89 10.85 -1.07 -16.57
CA VAL A 89 11.24 -1.11 -15.14
C VAL A 89 12.60 -0.45 -14.93
N MET A 90 13.57 -0.74 -15.81
CA MET A 90 14.90 -0.15 -15.78
C MET A 90 14.86 1.35 -16.11
N GLU A 91 14.16 1.76 -17.17
CA GLU A 91 14.02 3.18 -17.54
C GLU A 91 13.41 4.03 -16.40
N LYS A 92 12.45 3.47 -15.66
CA LYS A 92 11.79 4.14 -14.53
C LYS A 92 12.66 4.24 -13.27
N HIS A 93 13.48 3.22 -12.98
CA HIS A 93 14.14 3.10 -11.67
C HIS A 93 15.66 3.29 -11.71
N LEU A 94 16.34 2.77 -12.74
CA LEU A 94 17.79 2.64 -12.81
C LEU A 94 18.30 2.85 -14.25
N ARG A 95 17.85 3.96 -14.83
CA ARG A 95 18.13 4.44 -16.19
C ARG A 95 19.63 4.54 -16.47
N LEU A 96 20.02 4.11 -17.67
CA LEU A 96 21.35 4.29 -18.23
C LEU A 96 21.26 4.59 -19.73
N SER A 97 21.18 5.87 -20.08
CA SER A 97 21.24 6.38 -21.45
C SER A 97 22.62 6.07 -22.07
N SER A 98 22.69 5.84 -23.39
CA SER A 98 23.96 5.73 -24.14
C SER A 98 24.83 6.99 -24.00
N ASN A 99 26.15 6.84 -24.07
CA ASN A 99 27.11 7.94 -24.13
C ASN A 99 26.91 8.88 -25.34
N ARG A 100 26.22 8.41 -26.40
CA ARG A 100 25.82 9.24 -27.56
C ARG A 100 24.56 10.10 -27.29
N SER A 101 23.93 9.97 -26.12
CA SER A 101 22.75 10.74 -25.73
C SER A 101 23.09 12.22 -25.49
N ARG A 102 22.14 13.12 -25.79
CA ARG A 102 22.22 14.54 -25.46
C ARG A 102 21.66 14.88 -24.07
N SER A 103 21.46 13.88 -23.21
CA SER A 103 20.95 14.07 -21.85
C SER A 103 21.99 14.76 -20.96
N SER A 104 21.59 15.84 -20.28
CA SER A 104 22.38 16.47 -19.21
C SER A 104 22.49 15.59 -17.95
N GLU A 105 21.69 14.54 -17.84
CA GLU A 105 21.62 13.68 -16.66
C GLU A 105 22.61 12.51 -16.68
N LEU A 106 23.42 12.33 -17.74
CA LEU A 106 24.34 11.20 -17.89
C LEU A 106 25.23 10.99 -16.65
N ALA A 107 25.84 12.05 -16.11
CA ALA A 107 26.70 11.94 -14.93
C ALA A 107 25.95 11.43 -13.67
N ILE A 108 24.70 11.86 -13.46
CA ILE A 108 23.89 11.42 -12.30
C ILE A 108 23.27 10.04 -12.51
N GLU A 109 22.93 9.65 -13.75
CA GLU A 109 22.58 8.25 -14.10
C GLU A 109 23.72 7.29 -13.69
N ARG A 110 24.96 7.60 -14.10
CA ARG A 110 26.16 6.79 -13.78
C ARG A 110 26.48 6.81 -12.28
N LYS A 111 26.40 7.98 -11.61
CA LYS A 111 26.59 8.08 -10.15
C LYS A 111 25.55 7.24 -9.40
N LYS A 112 24.26 7.36 -9.74
CA LYS A 112 23.18 6.59 -9.13
C LYS A 112 23.37 5.08 -9.31
N ASP A 113 23.75 4.64 -10.50
CA ASP A 113 24.02 3.22 -10.75
C ASP A 113 25.20 2.71 -9.94
N HIS A 114 26.33 3.44 -9.92
CA HIS A 114 27.50 3.01 -9.16
C HIS A 114 27.23 2.96 -7.65
N TYR A 115 26.65 4.02 -7.08
CA TYR A 115 26.42 4.11 -5.63
C TYR A 115 25.39 3.07 -5.16
N SER A 116 24.28 2.90 -5.88
CA SER A 116 23.27 1.90 -5.53
C SER A 116 23.82 0.47 -5.51
N HIS A 117 24.75 0.13 -6.40
CA HIS A 117 25.42 -1.18 -6.37
C HIS A 117 26.18 -1.41 -5.05
N TRP A 118 26.94 -0.42 -4.57
CA TRP A 118 27.69 -0.54 -3.31
C TRP A 118 26.80 -0.46 -2.06
N THR A 119 25.74 0.36 -2.07
CA THR A 119 24.68 0.33 -1.04
C THR A 119 24.11 -1.07 -0.88
N LEU A 120 23.80 -1.75 -1.99
CA LEU A 120 23.31 -3.13 -1.93
C LEU A 120 24.40 -4.15 -1.57
N ARG A 121 25.67 -3.96 -1.97
CA ARG A 121 26.78 -4.81 -1.46
C ARG A 121 26.85 -4.81 0.06
N LEU A 122 26.69 -3.65 0.71
CA LEU A 122 26.64 -3.56 2.17
C LEU A 122 25.45 -4.35 2.72
N ALA A 123 24.23 -4.06 2.27
CA ALA A 123 23.00 -4.69 2.76
C ALA A 123 22.96 -6.22 2.56
N PHE A 124 23.48 -6.74 1.44
CA PHE A 124 23.44 -8.18 1.13
C PHE A 124 24.69 -8.96 1.56
N SER A 125 25.71 -8.31 2.11
CA SER A 125 26.92 -9.00 2.61
C SER A 125 26.67 -9.86 3.86
N GLY A 126 25.61 -9.61 4.64
CA GLY A 126 25.43 -10.15 5.99
C GLY A 126 25.28 -11.68 6.13
N THR A 127 24.84 -12.41 5.09
CA THR A 127 24.73 -13.89 5.12
C THR A 127 25.25 -14.52 3.83
N ALA A 128 25.44 -15.86 3.81
CA ALA A 128 25.81 -16.56 2.57
C ALA A 128 24.68 -16.50 1.53
N ASP A 129 23.45 -16.79 1.94
CA ASP A 129 22.27 -16.84 1.06
C ASP A 129 21.96 -15.48 0.43
N LEU A 130 22.07 -14.40 1.20
CA LEU A 130 21.89 -13.02 0.72
C LEU A 130 22.97 -12.65 -0.30
N ARG A 131 24.24 -12.98 -0.04
CA ARG A 131 25.35 -12.73 -0.99
C ARG A 131 25.14 -13.49 -2.30
N GLN A 132 24.86 -14.79 -2.22
CA GLN A 132 24.66 -15.63 -3.41
C GLN A 132 23.46 -15.15 -4.23
N ARG A 133 22.34 -14.82 -3.58
CA ARG A 133 21.12 -14.34 -4.27
C ARG A 133 21.31 -12.97 -4.90
N PHE A 134 21.99 -12.03 -4.22
CA PHE A 134 22.32 -10.72 -4.79
C PHE A 134 23.27 -10.85 -5.98
N ALA A 135 24.40 -11.56 -5.83
CA ALA A 135 25.37 -11.76 -6.93
C ALA A 135 24.72 -12.37 -8.17
N ARG A 136 23.92 -13.43 -7.97
CA ARG A 136 23.17 -14.14 -9.02
C ARG A 136 22.23 -13.24 -9.82
N LEU A 137 21.58 -12.25 -9.19
CA LEU A 137 20.63 -11.35 -9.84
C LEU A 137 21.32 -10.11 -10.44
N GLU A 138 22.34 -9.59 -9.76
CA GLU A 138 23.15 -8.48 -10.21
C GLU A 138 23.97 -8.85 -11.46
N ALA A 139 24.48 -10.08 -11.56
CA ALA A 139 25.11 -10.62 -12.77
C ALA A 139 24.11 -10.78 -13.94
N GLN A 140 22.82 -11.01 -13.66
CA GLN A 140 21.78 -11.03 -14.70
C GLN A 140 21.42 -9.63 -15.18
N LEU A 141 21.31 -8.64 -14.27
CA LEU A 141 21.15 -7.23 -14.62
C LEU A 141 22.31 -6.76 -15.50
N PHE A 142 23.54 -7.14 -15.13
CA PHE A 142 24.74 -6.90 -15.94
C PHE A 142 24.62 -7.55 -17.33
N LYS A 143 24.29 -8.84 -17.42
CA LYS A 143 24.12 -9.55 -18.70
C LYS A 143 23.03 -8.95 -19.58
N LEU A 144 21.92 -8.51 -18.98
CA LEU A 144 20.79 -7.89 -19.67
C LEU A 144 21.21 -6.55 -20.30
N ARG A 145 21.85 -5.67 -19.53
CA ARG A 145 22.40 -4.40 -20.02
C ARG A 145 23.44 -4.61 -21.11
N MET A 146 24.38 -5.55 -20.91
CA MET A 146 25.42 -5.87 -21.90
C MET A 146 24.86 -6.40 -23.24
N ASN A 147 23.60 -6.85 -23.28
CA ASN A 147 22.90 -7.21 -24.51
C ASN A 147 22.09 -6.06 -25.14
N GLN A 148 21.81 -5.00 -24.38
CA GLN A 148 21.17 -3.75 -24.82
C GLN A 148 22.19 -2.63 -25.13
N ASP A 149 23.46 -2.83 -24.81
CA ASP A 149 24.58 -1.98 -25.23
C ASP A 149 24.85 -2.11 -26.73
N ASP A 150 25.17 -0.98 -27.36
CA ASP A 150 25.52 -0.95 -28.78
C ASP A 150 26.92 -1.55 -29.04
N GLY A 151 27.16 -1.93 -30.29
CA GLY A 151 28.37 -2.64 -30.69
C GLY A 151 29.67 -1.84 -30.52
N GLU A 152 29.63 -0.51 -30.35
CA GLU A 152 30.82 0.31 -30.10
C GLU A 152 31.06 0.51 -28.60
N GLU A 153 30.05 0.94 -27.84
CA GLU A 153 30.17 1.07 -26.37
C GLU A 153 30.59 -0.26 -25.73
N LYS A 154 30.00 -1.37 -26.20
CA LYS A 154 30.34 -2.73 -25.75
C LYS A 154 31.79 -3.11 -26.06
N LYS A 155 32.30 -2.79 -27.27
CA LYS A 155 33.70 -3.08 -27.64
C LYS A 155 34.68 -2.18 -26.88
N ALA A 156 34.36 -0.91 -26.69
CA ALA A 156 35.17 0.03 -25.91
C ALA A 156 35.25 -0.39 -24.43
N PHE A 157 34.11 -0.72 -23.83
CA PHE A 157 34.03 -1.20 -22.46
C PHE A 157 34.80 -2.51 -22.27
N ILE A 158 34.62 -3.51 -23.13
CA ILE A 158 35.38 -4.78 -23.06
C ILE A 158 36.90 -4.53 -23.13
N LYS A 159 37.34 -3.61 -24.00
CA LYS A 159 38.75 -3.22 -24.13
C LYS A 159 39.31 -2.49 -22.89
N SER A 160 38.47 -1.91 -22.05
CA SER A 160 38.87 -1.28 -20.78
C SER A 160 39.04 -2.27 -19.62
N LEU A 161 38.54 -3.50 -19.75
CA LEU A 161 38.61 -4.49 -18.67
C LEU A 161 40.02 -5.11 -18.56
N PRO A 162 40.51 -5.40 -17.35
CA PRO A 162 41.81 -6.06 -17.12
C PRO A 162 41.73 -7.58 -17.39
N MET A 163 41.18 -7.97 -18.54
CA MET A 163 41.00 -9.37 -18.94
C MET A 163 42.12 -9.79 -19.90
N SER A 164 42.85 -10.84 -19.55
CA SER A 164 43.94 -11.39 -20.36
C SER A 164 43.39 -12.33 -21.44
N TRP A 165 42.87 -11.74 -22.52
CA TRP A 165 42.61 -12.47 -23.76
C TRP A 165 43.17 -11.76 -24.99
N GLU A 166 43.55 -12.55 -25.97
CA GLU A 166 44.06 -12.08 -27.25
C GLU A 166 43.13 -12.54 -28.37
N THR A 167 42.93 -11.73 -29.40
CA THR A 167 42.35 -12.24 -30.66
C THR A 167 43.29 -13.26 -31.29
N VAL A 168 42.75 -14.39 -31.75
CA VAL A 168 43.51 -15.34 -32.58
C VAL A 168 43.93 -14.63 -33.87
N GLY A 169 45.22 -14.68 -34.23
CA GLY A 169 45.72 -14.04 -35.45
C GLY A 169 45.31 -14.80 -36.70
N ASP A 170 45.24 -14.14 -37.86
CA ASP A 170 44.78 -14.77 -39.11
C ASP A 170 45.61 -16.01 -39.51
N GLU A 171 46.91 -16.05 -39.20
CA GLU A 171 47.76 -17.23 -39.42
C GLU A 171 47.35 -18.42 -38.54
N GLU A 172 47.18 -18.21 -37.23
CA GLU A 172 46.71 -19.23 -36.28
C GLU A 172 45.29 -19.70 -36.63
N LYS A 173 44.41 -18.76 -36.99
CA LYS A 173 43.03 -19.01 -37.42
C LYS A 173 43.00 -19.87 -38.67
N ASN A 174 43.77 -19.54 -39.71
CA ASN A 174 43.83 -20.30 -40.95
C ASN A 174 44.45 -21.69 -40.75
N LEU A 175 45.49 -21.81 -39.92
CA LEU A 175 46.15 -23.08 -39.63
C LEU A 175 45.24 -24.09 -38.91
N TRP A 176 44.33 -23.62 -38.06
CA TRP A 176 43.44 -24.47 -37.25
C TRP A 176 41.95 -24.31 -37.57
N LEU A 177 41.58 -23.72 -38.72
CA LEU A 177 40.20 -23.29 -39.00
C LEU A 177 39.17 -24.42 -38.89
N GLU A 178 39.49 -25.61 -39.41
CA GLU A 178 38.62 -26.79 -39.34
C GLU A 178 38.56 -27.38 -37.91
N GLU A 179 39.67 -27.38 -37.17
CA GLU A 179 39.67 -27.80 -35.75
C GLU A 179 38.86 -26.82 -34.89
N LEU A 180 38.97 -25.52 -35.13
CA LEU A 180 38.22 -24.46 -34.46
C LEU A 180 36.73 -24.60 -34.75
N LYS A 181 36.33 -24.78 -36.01
CA LYS A 181 34.93 -24.98 -36.43
C LYS A 181 34.33 -26.26 -35.84
N ALA A 182 35.08 -27.37 -35.85
CA ALA A 182 34.65 -28.63 -35.25
C ALA A 182 34.49 -28.53 -33.73
N ALA A 183 35.47 -27.95 -33.01
CA ALA A 183 35.46 -27.86 -31.56
C ALA A 183 34.48 -26.80 -31.01
N THR A 184 34.24 -25.71 -31.75
CA THR A 184 33.28 -24.67 -31.34
C THR A 184 31.89 -24.86 -31.95
N ASN A 185 31.70 -25.85 -32.84
CA ASN A 185 30.45 -26.12 -33.58
C ASN A 185 29.88 -24.84 -34.21
N VAL A 186 30.66 -24.27 -35.14
CA VAL A 186 30.38 -23.00 -35.82
C VAL A 186 29.82 -23.24 -37.21
N ILE A 187 28.76 -22.51 -37.55
CA ILE A 187 28.04 -22.62 -38.83
C ILE A 187 28.55 -21.52 -39.78
N LYS A 188 28.46 -21.74 -41.09
CA LYS A 188 28.91 -20.80 -42.16
C LYS A 188 28.32 -19.38 -42.11
N THR A 189 27.38 -19.11 -41.20
CA THR A 189 26.71 -17.82 -41.00
C THR A 189 27.28 -17.01 -39.84
N ASP A 190 28.13 -17.60 -39.00
CA ASP A 190 28.58 -16.99 -37.74
C ASP A 190 29.83 -16.11 -37.97
N GLU A 191 30.05 -15.11 -37.11
CA GLU A 191 31.29 -14.32 -37.13
C GLU A 191 32.50 -15.22 -36.79
N GLU A 192 33.34 -15.57 -37.76
CA GLU A 192 34.54 -16.41 -37.60
C GLU A 192 35.69 -15.74 -36.79
N ASN A 193 35.41 -15.35 -35.54
CA ASN A 193 36.33 -14.70 -34.62
C ASN A 193 36.49 -15.55 -33.35
N TRP A 194 37.75 -15.77 -32.93
CA TRP A 194 38.09 -16.52 -31.72
C TRP A 194 39.07 -15.74 -30.82
N PHE A 195 39.03 -16.01 -29.53
CA PHE A 195 39.92 -15.46 -28.51
C PHE A 195 40.76 -16.56 -27.85
N LYS A 196 42.03 -16.26 -27.59
CA LYS A 196 42.98 -17.09 -26.82
C LYS A 196 42.88 -16.73 -25.35
N VAL A 197 42.61 -17.71 -24.50
CA VAL A 197 42.38 -17.54 -23.05
C VAL A 197 42.98 -18.71 -22.27
N ASP A 198 43.48 -18.48 -21.06
CA ASP A 198 43.87 -19.57 -20.16
C ASP A 198 42.68 -20.48 -19.87
N TRP A 199 42.84 -21.80 -20.01
CA TRP A 199 41.74 -22.76 -19.88
C TRP A 199 41.03 -22.71 -18.51
N GLU A 200 41.77 -22.36 -17.45
CA GLU A 200 41.27 -22.20 -16.07
C GLU A 200 40.20 -21.11 -15.92
N LYS A 201 40.11 -20.19 -16.90
CA LYS A 201 39.10 -19.12 -16.95
C LYS A 201 37.81 -19.52 -17.67
N VAL A 202 37.80 -20.66 -18.36
CA VAL A 202 36.64 -21.20 -19.09
C VAL A 202 36.39 -22.72 -18.87
N PRO A 203 36.47 -23.24 -17.63
CA PRO A 203 36.36 -24.68 -17.38
C PRO A 203 35.02 -25.28 -17.84
N GLU A 204 33.92 -24.51 -17.77
CA GLU A 204 32.61 -24.97 -18.24
C GLU A 204 32.54 -25.21 -19.77
N LEU A 205 33.31 -24.47 -20.56
CA LEU A 205 33.37 -24.66 -22.01
C LEU A 205 34.27 -25.84 -22.38
N VAL A 206 35.33 -26.06 -21.59
CA VAL A 206 36.23 -27.22 -21.72
C VAL A 206 35.47 -28.51 -21.35
N GLU A 207 34.72 -28.51 -20.25
CA GLU A 207 33.86 -29.63 -19.83
C GLU A 207 32.86 -30.03 -20.92
N ARG A 208 32.16 -29.04 -21.51
CA ARG A 208 31.19 -29.24 -22.58
C ARG A 208 31.82 -29.48 -23.96
N ARG A 209 33.15 -29.45 -24.06
CA ARG A 209 33.94 -29.59 -25.31
C ARG A 209 33.55 -28.57 -26.39
N GLN A 210 33.25 -27.33 -25.99
CA GLN A 210 32.82 -26.23 -26.88
C GLN A 210 33.97 -25.28 -27.27
N VAL A 211 35.22 -25.67 -27.02
CA VAL A 211 36.45 -24.90 -27.28
C VAL A 211 37.55 -25.81 -27.81
N LEU A 212 38.40 -25.30 -28.70
CA LEU A 212 39.64 -25.99 -29.07
C LEU A 212 40.68 -25.76 -27.96
N MET A 213 41.43 -26.80 -27.61
CA MET A 213 42.45 -26.78 -26.55
C MET A 213 43.82 -27.11 -27.13
N LYS A 214 44.78 -26.17 -27.01
CA LYS A 214 46.18 -26.38 -27.44
C LYS A 214 47.11 -25.79 -26.37
N LYS A 215 48.06 -26.59 -25.86
CA LYS A 215 49.15 -26.15 -24.95
C LYS A 215 48.70 -25.39 -23.67
N GLY A 216 47.47 -25.61 -23.18
CA GLY A 216 46.90 -24.91 -22.02
C GLY A 216 46.05 -23.68 -22.37
N THR A 217 46.08 -23.23 -23.62
CA THR A 217 45.19 -22.18 -24.14
C THR A 217 43.89 -22.80 -24.65
N ALA A 218 42.77 -22.24 -24.21
CA ALA A 218 41.44 -22.46 -24.78
C ALA A 218 41.17 -21.40 -25.87
N TYR A 219 40.64 -21.84 -27.01
CA TYR A 219 40.29 -21.00 -28.15
C TYR A 219 38.77 -20.88 -28.20
N VAL A 220 38.27 -19.70 -27.83
CA VAL A 220 36.86 -19.46 -27.53
C VAL A 220 36.22 -18.62 -28.61
N HIS A 221 35.09 -19.06 -29.16
CA HIS A 221 34.37 -18.34 -30.20
C HIS A 221 33.74 -17.03 -29.69
N VAL A 222 33.70 -15.98 -30.51
CA VAL A 222 33.21 -14.64 -30.15
C VAL A 222 31.82 -14.62 -29.52
N ARG A 223 30.93 -15.55 -29.91
CA ARG A 223 29.58 -15.66 -29.32
C ARG A 223 29.57 -15.88 -27.81
N GLU A 224 30.61 -16.51 -27.24
CA GLU A 224 30.70 -16.80 -25.81
C GLU A 224 31.28 -15.60 -25.00
N GLN A 225 31.85 -14.59 -25.66
CA GLN A 225 32.56 -13.46 -25.03
C GLN A 225 31.70 -12.76 -23.96
N VAL A 226 30.41 -12.57 -24.21
CA VAL A 226 29.45 -11.99 -23.25
C VAL A 226 29.34 -12.86 -21.99
N SER A 227 29.29 -14.18 -22.14
CA SER A 227 29.23 -15.09 -20.99
C SER A 227 30.51 -15.04 -20.16
N MET A 228 31.67 -14.92 -20.82
CA MET A 228 32.96 -14.80 -20.12
C MET A 228 33.08 -13.51 -19.30
N VAL A 229 32.64 -12.35 -19.84
CA VAL A 229 32.61 -11.09 -19.07
C VAL A 229 31.65 -11.20 -17.88
N VAL A 230 30.46 -11.79 -18.07
CA VAL A 230 29.46 -11.98 -17.00
C VAL A 230 29.98 -12.92 -15.90
N ASN A 231 30.70 -13.98 -16.25
CA ASN A 231 31.31 -14.91 -15.30
C ASN A 231 32.40 -14.22 -14.46
N GLU A 232 33.29 -13.44 -15.10
CA GLU A 232 34.33 -12.66 -14.41
C GLU A 232 33.72 -11.59 -13.49
N PHE A 233 32.65 -10.93 -13.93
CA PHE A 233 31.87 -10.00 -13.12
C PHE A 233 31.28 -10.68 -11.88
N SER A 234 30.63 -11.86 -12.03
CA SER A 234 30.06 -12.60 -10.90
C SER A 234 31.14 -13.01 -9.90
N ARG A 235 32.26 -13.57 -10.37
CA ARG A 235 33.41 -13.96 -9.54
C ARG A 235 33.98 -12.77 -8.75
N THR A 236 34.14 -11.62 -9.42
CA THR A 236 34.63 -10.38 -8.80
C THR A 236 33.66 -9.86 -7.74
N LEU A 237 32.35 -9.88 -8.04
CA LEU A 237 31.28 -9.46 -7.13
C LEU A 237 31.17 -10.37 -5.90
N GLU A 238 31.19 -11.68 -6.08
CA GLU A 238 31.17 -12.68 -5.00
C GLU A 238 32.38 -12.51 -4.06
N THR A 239 33.58 -12.33 -4.62
CA THR A 239 34.81 -12.04 -3.86
C THR A 239 34.72 -10.71 -3.12
N GLY A 240 34.13 -9.67 -3.72
CA GLY A 240 33.88 -8.38 -3.05
C GLY A 240 32.88 -8.49 -1.89
N LEU A 241 31.83 -9.30 -2.06
CA LEU A 241 30.82 -9.57 -1.02
C LEU A 241 31.38 -10.41 0.14
N GLU A 242 32.24 -11.39 -0.15
CA GLU A 242 33.05 -12.12 0.84
C GLU A 242 33.91 -11.19 1.70
N LEU A 243 34.56 -10.21 1.08
CA LEU A 243 35.39 -9.23 1.80
C LEU A 243 34.53 -8.27 2.62
N ALA A 244 33.45 -7.73 2.06
CA ALA A 244 32.51 -6.86 2.77
C ALA A 244 31.95 -7.53 4.04
N ALA A 245 31.54 -8.79 3.96
CA ALA A 245 31.02 -9.57 5.09
C ALA A 245 32.03 -9.68 6.27
N ARG A 246 33.34 -9.69 6.00
CA ARG A 246 34.39 -9.77 7.03
C ARG A 246 34.61 -8.43 7.76
N PHE A 247 34.21 -7.32 7.15
CA PHE A 247 34.34 -5.97 7.74
C PHE A 247 33.01 -5.41 8.29
N LEU A 248 31.86 -5.92 7.84
CA LEU A 248 30.52 -5.46 8.26
C LEU A 248 30.35 -5.34 9.80
N PRO A 249 30.82 -6.28 10.66
CA PRO A 249 30.68 -6.16 12.11
C PRO A 249 31.51 -5.05 12.77
N ARG A 250 32.33 -4.32 11.99
CA ARG A 250 33.05 -3.10 12.42
C ARG A 250 32.33 -1.81 12.01
N MET A 251 31.22 -1.93 11.29
CA MET A 251 30.40 -0.82 10.80
C MET A 251 29.10 -0.66 11.61
N ASP A 252 28.69 -1.70 12.36
CA ASP A 252 27.54 -1.68 13.28
C ASP A 252 27.65 -0.68 14.45
N GLU A 253 28.75 0.10 14.53
CA GLU A 253 28.88 1.22 15.47
C GLU A 253 28.25 2.53 14.92
N ASP A 254 27.91 2.61 13.62
CA ASP A 254 27.16 3.74 13.06
C ASP A 254 25.64 3.48 13.06
N ASN A 255 24.99 3.98 14.12
CA ASN A 255 23.54 3.89 14.33
C ASN A 255 22.68 4.45 13.18
N ARG A 256 23.24 5.24 12.26
CA ARG A 256 22.49 5.84 11.13
C ARG A 256 22.25 4.86 9.99
N LEU A 257 23.20 3.95 9.74
CA LEU A 257 23.18 3.07 8.56
C LEU A 257 22.55 1.70 8.86
N SER A 258 22.71 1.17 10.09
CA SER A 258 22.19 -0.15 10.45
C SER A 258 20.68 -0.31 10.20
N PRO A 259 19.80 0.66 10.53
CA PRO A 259 18.36 0.56 10.22
C PRO A 259 18.07 0.48 8.72
N ILE A 260 18.77 1.26 7.89
CA ILE A 260 18.56 1.33 6.44
C ILE A 260 19.03 0.03 5.76
N LEU A 261 20.19 -0.50 6.15
CA LEU A 261 20.71 -1.76 5.60
C LEU A 261 19.87 -2.97 6.03
N HIS A 262 19.33 -2.94 7.25
CA HIS A 262 18.36 -3.94 7.73
C HIS A 262 17.03 -3.83 6.97
N HIS A 263 16.52 -2.62 6.73
CA HIS A 263 15.32 -2.38 5.90
C HIS A 263 15.50 -2.93 4.47
N LEU A 264 16.55 -2.51 3.76
CA LEU A 264 16.86 -2.96 2.40
C LEU A 264 16.98 -4.49 2.29
N SER A 265 17.67 -5.13 3.24
CA SER A 265 17.84 -6.59 3.22
C SER A 265 16.55 -7.34 3.55
N GLN A 266 15.73 -6.87 4.49
CA GLN A 266 14.42 -7.47 4.79
C GLN A 266 13.42 -7.30 3.65
N SER A 267 13.31 -6.12 3.04
CA SER A 267 12.41 -5.86 1.90
C SER A 267 12.71 -6.79 0.72
N PHE A 268 13.96 -7.22 0.55
CA PHE A 268 14.36 -8.16 -0.49
C PHE A 268 14.08 -9.63 -0.15
N VAL A 269 13.88 -10.00 1.12
CA VAL A 269 13.41 -11.34 1.50
C VAL A 269 11.90 -11.49 1.29
N ALA A 270 11.17 -10.37 1.18
CA ALA A 270 9.72 -10.32 1.05
C ALA A 270 9.15 -9.81 -0.31
N PRO A 271 9.65 -10.21 -1.50
CA PRO A 271 8.89 -10.09 -2.73
C PRO A 271 7.81 -11.18 -2.73
N ASP A 272 6.67 -10.93 -2.06
CA ASP A 272 5.55 -11.88 -1.99
C ASP A 272 4.81 -11.96 -3.35
N ALA A 273 5.44 -12.67 -4.27
CA ALA A 273 5.06 -12.76 -5.68
C ALA A 273 3.74 -13.54 -5.85
N GLY A 274 2.65 -12.80 -6.02
CA GLY A 274 1.38 -13.32 -6.53
C GLY A 274 0.23 -13.49 -5.51
N TYR A 275 0.35 -12.92 -4.31
CA TYR A 275 -0.79 -12.84 -3.38
C TYR A 275 -0.83 -11.52 -2.62
N SER A 276 -1.68 -10.60 -3.09
CA SER A 276 -2.11 -9.44 -2.31
C SER A 276 -3.26 -9.86 -1.39
N GLU A 277 -3.36 -9.31 -0.17
CA GLU A 277 -4.57 -9.53 0.66
C GLU A 277 -5.85 -9.04 -0.06
N ALA A 278 -5.73 -8.16 -1.06
CA ALA A 278 -6.83 -7.75 -1.94
C ALA A 278 -7.36 -8.86 -2.87
N SER A 279 -6.79 -10.07 -2.88
CA SER A 279 -7.20 -11.20 -3.72
C SER A 279 -7.71 -12.44 -2.94
N SER A 280 -8.05 -12.30 -1.66
CA SER A 280 -8.91 -13.26 -0.94
C SER A 280 -10.27 -13.45 -1.64
N ILE A 281 -11.03 -14.49 -1.28
CA ILE A 281 -12.43 -14.63 -1.75
C ILE A 281 -13.30 -13.79 -0.80
N SER A 282 -13.65 -12.57 -1.23
CA SER A 282 -14.59 -11.70 -0.52
C SER A 282 -16.03 -12.17 -0.63
N ASP A 283 -16.35 -12.86 -1.74
CA ASP A 283 -17.71 -13.07 -2.25
C ASP A 283 -18.20 -14.50 -1.94
N MET A 284 -17.95 -14.93 -0.70
CA MET A 284 -18.30 -16.25 -0.16
C MET A 284 -18.77 -16.09 1.28
N ALA A 285 -19.95 -16.61 1.59
CA ALA A 285 -20.50 -16.65 2.94
C ALA A 285 -19.43 -17.13 3.95
N SER A 286 -19.29 -16.38 5.05
CA SER A 286 -18.12 -16.39 5.94
C SER A 286 -17.53 -17.78 6.18
N ILE A 287 -16.31 -18.02 5.67
CA ILE A 287 -15.65 -19.32 5.77
C ILE A 287 -15.43 -19.68 7.24
N HIS A 288 -16.20 -20.67 7.71
CA HIS A 288 -16.27 -21.12 9.09
C HIS A 288 -15.64 -22.51 9.23
N ALA A 289 -15.28 -22.92 10.45
CA ALA A 289 -14.52 -24.13 10.75
C ALA A 289 -15.14 -25.43 10.22
N GLY A 290 -16.47 -25.45 10.01
CA GLY A 290 -17.20 -26.59 9.45
C GLY A 290 -17.18 -26.66 7.91
N SER A 291 -16.97 -25.54 7.22
CA SER A 291 -16.91 -25.49 5.75
C SER A 291 -15.61 -26.09 5.17
N ILE A 292 -14.53 -26.10 5.97
CA ILE A 292 -13.17 -26.45 5.53
C ILE A 292 -13.06 -27.87 4.95
N ASP A 293 -13.90 -28.80 5.41
CA ASP A 293 -13.93 -30.17 4.88
C ASP A 293 -14.47 -30.22 3.44
N GLY A 294 -15.58 -29.54 3.15
CA GLY A 294 -16.12 -29.45 1.78
C GLY A 294 -15.26 -28.60 0.86
N LEU A 295 -14.70 -27.49 1.37
CA LEU A 295 -13.76 -26.65 0.63
C LEU A 295 -12.44 -27.36 0.28
N SER A 296 -12.12 -28.48 0.94
CA SER A 296 -10.87 -29.22 0.74
C SER A 296 -10.70 -29.82 -0.65
N GLU A 297 -11.79 -30.00 -1.40
CA GLU A 297 -11.73 -30.43 -2.81
C GLU A 297 -11.07 -29.41 -3.72
N ASN A 298 -11.16 -28.12 -3.37
CA ASN A 298 -10.66 -26.99 -4.16
C ASN A 298 -9.24 -26.59 -3.73
N PHE A 299 -8.67 -27.28 -2.74
CA PHE A 299 -7.32 -27.00 -2.26
C PHE A 299 -6.26 -27.56 -3.22
N PRO A 300 -5.16 -26.82 -3.46
CA PRO A 300 -4.00 -27.36 -4.17
C PRO A 300 -3.43 -28.56 -3.41
N LEU A 301 -2.76 -29.46 -4.12
CA LEU A 301 -2.28 -30.74 -3.59
C LEU A 301 -1.49 -30.63 -2.29
N CYS A 302 -0.70 -29.55 -2.11
CA CYS A 302 0.03 -29.26 -0.88
C CYS A 302 -0.89 -29.07 0.34
N MET A 303 -2.00 -28.37 0.20
CA MET A 303 -2.94 -28.11 1.30
C MET A 303 -3.97 -29.23 1.45
N ARG A 304 -4.35 -29.90 0.34
CA ARG A 304 -5.20 -31.10 0.37
C ARG A 304 -4.52 -32.29 1.04
N ASN A 305 -3.21 -32.47 0.84
CA ASN A 305 -2.40 -33.46 1.58
C ASN A 305 -2.33 -33.15 3.09
N LEU A 306 -2.10 -31.88 3.46
CA LEU A 306 -2.08 -31.45 4.86
C LEU A 306 -3.44 -31.64 5.55
N HIS A 307 -4.53 -31.30 4.87
CA HIS A 307 -5.89 -31.57 5.36
C HIS A 307 -6.14 -33.09 5.58
N ARG A 308 -5.76 -33.94 4.61
CA ARG A 308 -5.91 -35.39 4.72
C ARG A 308 -5.11 -35.97 5.89
N GLU A 309 -3.85 -35.59 6.06
CA GLU A 309 -3.04 -36.07 7.18
C GLU A 309 -3.51 -35.51 8.53
N LEU A 310 -4.07 -34.29 8.59
CA LEU A 310 -4.72 -33.77 9.79
C LEU A 310 -5.95 -34.62 10.18
N ARG A 311 -6.81 -34.96 9.22
CA ARG A 311 -8.02 -35.77 9.46
C ARG A 311 -7.69 -37.21 9.83
N LYS A 312 -6.72 -37.83 9.16
CA LYS A 312 -6.23 -39.18 9.46
C LYS A 312 -5.60 -39.29 10.86
N ASN A 313 -4.67 -38.38 11.19
CA ASN A 313 -3.83 -38.52 12.39
C ASN A 313 -4.36 -37.71 13.59
N SER A 314 -5.42 -36.91 13.43
CA SER A 314 -5.94 -35.94 14.43
C SER A 314 -4.87 -34.96 14.97
N HIS A 315 -3.78 -34.74 14.21
CA HIS A 315 -2.64 -33.90 14.59
C HIS A 315 -1.79 -33.54 13.36
N LEU A 316 -0.96 -32.49 13.48
CA LEU A 316 0.09 -32.13 12.50
C LEU A 316 1.35 -31.61 13.23
N LYS A 317 2.53 -31.88 12.66
CA LYS A 317 3.82 -31.35 13.17
C LYS A 317 3.93 -29.83 12.93
N HIS A 318 4.84 -29.14 13.64
CA HIS A 318 4.90 -27.67 13.72
C HIS A 318 4.82 -26.95 12.36
N PHE A 319 5.73 -27.20 11.42
CA PHE A 319 5.73 -26.52 10.11
C PHE A 319 4.49 -26.84 9.26
N ALA A 320 3.94 -28.06 9.37
CA ALA A 320 2.68 -28.44 8.74
C ALA A 320 1.48 -27.66 9.31
N ARG A 321 1.47 -27.41 10.63
CA ARG A 321 0.47 -26.53 11.28
C ARG A 321 0.63 -25.08 10.84
N LEU A 322 1.86 -24.57 10.72
CA LEU A 322 2.12 -23.20 10.29
C LEU A 322 1.67 -22.97 8.84
N GLN A 323 2.17 -23.76 7.89
CA GLN A 323 1.78 -23.69 6.48
C GLN A 323 0.26 -23.76 6.30
N TYR A 324 -0.41 -24.70 6.98
CA TYR A 324 -1.85 -24.87 6.86
C TYR A 324 -2.64 -23.75 7.56
N THR A 325 -2.19 -23.23 8.71
CA THR A 325 -2.83 -22.08 9.39
C THR A 325 -2.78 -20.83 8.51
N LEU A 326 -1.64 -20.57 7.86
CA LEU A 326 -1.44 -19.39 7.02
C LEU A 326 -2.18 -19.52 5.69
N PHE A 327 -2.31 -20.72 5.13
CA PHE A 327 -3.23 -21.00 4.05
C PHE A 327 -4.69 -20.75 4.46
N LEU A 328 -5.13 -21.26 5.61
CA LEU A 328 -6.51 -21.07 6.10
C LEU A 328 -6.84 -19.58 6.35
N LYS A 329 -5.91 -18.84 6.95
CA LYS A 329 -5.97 -17.36 7.07
C LYS A 329 -6.18 -16.72 5.68
N GLY A 330 -5.33 -17.07 4.71
CA GLY A 330 -5.39 -16.51 3.36
C GLY A 330 -6.58 -16.95 2.49
N ILE A 331 -7.40 -17.92 2.91
CA ILE A 331 -8.69 -18.19 2.22
C ILE A 331 -9.84 -17.36 2.82
N GLY A 332 -9.67 -16.80 4.02
CA GLY A 332 -10.69 -16.01 4.72
C GLY A 332 -11.17 -16.59 6.06
N LEU A 333 -10.55 -17.68 6.57
CA LEU A 333 -10.92 -18.22 7.88
C LEU A 333 -10.53 -17.22 8.98
N SER A 334 -11.51 -16.77 9.78
CA SER A 334 -11.25 -15.84 10.89
C SER A 334 -10.39 -16.48 11.99
N LEU A 335 -9.73 -15.68 12.83
CA LEU A 335 -8.95 -16.19 13.96
C LEU A 335 -9.79 -17.11 14.87
N ASN A 336 -11.01 -16.68 15.20
CA ASN A 336 -11.90 -17.44 16.10
C ASN A 336 -12.28 -18.79 15.48
N GLU A 337 -12.66 -18.81 14.20
CA GLU A 337 -12.95 -20.05 13.49
C GLU A 337 -11.70 -20.90 13.24
N CYS A 338 -10.52 -20.31 13.12
CA CYS A 338 -9.25 -21.04 13.07
C CYS A 338 -8.91 -21.72 14.40
N ILE A 339 -9.18 -21.07 15.53
CA ILE A 339 -9.06 -21.67 16.87
C ILE A 339 -10.06 -22.82 17.03
N VAL A 340 -11.33 -22.63 16.64
CA VAL A 340 -12.37 -23.68 16.65
C VAL A 340 -11.98 -24.85 15.74
N PHE A 341 -11.48 -24.59 14.54
CA PHE A 341 -11.01 -25.60 13.59
C PHE A 341 -9.86 -26.45 14.18
N TRP A 342 -8.83 -25.81 14.73
CA TRP A 342 -7.70 -26.53 15.33
C TRP A 342 -8.12 -27.30 16.59
N ARG A 343 -8.99 -26.71 17.44
CA ARG A 343 -9.49 -27.38 18.65
C ARG A 343 -10.30 -28.64 18.33
N LYS A 344 -11.22 -28.56 17.36
CA LYS A 344 -12.02 -29.70 16.86
C LYS A 344 -11.13 -30.76 16.19
N SER A 345 -10.11 -30.34 15.46
CA SER A 345 -9.19 -31.25 14.78
C SER A 345 -8.29 -32.03 15.75
N PHE A 346 -7.84 -31.40 16.85
CA PHE A 346 -7.04 -32.04 17.91
C PHE A 346 -7.92 -32.69 19.01
N LYS A 347 -8.89 -33.51 18.59
CA LYS A 347 -9.86 -34.18 19.48
C LYS A 347 -9.22 -35.08 20.56
N LEU A 348 -7.99 -35.54 20.36
CA LEU A 348 -7.23 -36.37 21.31
C LEU A 348 -6.38 -35.56 22.31
N ILE A 349 -6.44 -34.22 22.26
CA ILE A 349 -5.65 -33.33 23.12
C ILE A 349 -6.59 -32.66 24.14
N ALA A 350 -6.18 -32.70 25.41
CA ALA A 350 -6.87 -32.04 26.52
C ALA A 350 -6.85 -30.51 26.37
N ASP A 351 -7.89 -29.87 26.87
CA ASP A 351 -8.16 -28.44 26.64
C ASP A 351 -7.01 -27.52 27.09
N ASP A 352 -6.44 -27.78 28.27
CA ASP A 352 -5.42 -26.91 28.84
C ASP A 352 -4.05 -27.13 28.19
N LYS A 353 -3.79 -28.34 27.69
CA LYS A 353 -2.65 -28.64 26.82
C LYS A 353 -2.79 -27.95 25.45
N PHE A 354 -4.01 -27.82 24.93
CA PHE A 354 -4.27 -27.06 23.71
C PHE A 354 -4.03 -25.55 23.91
N LYS A 355 -4.50 -25.00 25.03
CA LYS A 355 -4.31 -23.58 25.41
C LYS A 355 -2.83 -23.23 25.59
N SER A 356 -2.03 -24.12 26.20
CA SER A 356 -0.60 -23.86 26.44
C SER A 356 0.28 -24.09 25.21
N GLU A 357 0.13 -25.20 24.48
CA GLU A 357 1.05 -25.57 23.38
C GLU A 357 0.69 -24.94 22.01
N TYR A 358 -0.61 -24.72 21.73
CA TYR A 358 -1.07 -24.44 20.37
C TYR A 358 -1.74 -23.06 20.20
N LEU A 359 -2.53 -22.60 21.17
CA LEU A 359 -3.27 -21.33 21.05
C LEU A 359 -2.36 -20.12 20.80
N TYR A 360 -1.20 -20.03 21.47
CA TYR A 360 -0.23 -18.94 21.25
C TYR A 360 0.28 -18.90 19.79
N ASN A 361 0.62 -20.07 19.22
CA ASN A 361 1.13 -20.18 17.85
C ASN A 361 0.06 -19.78 16.81
N ILE A 362 -1.21 -20.12 17.06
CA ILE A 362 -2.34 -19.71 16.22
C ILE A 362 -2.49 -18.19 16.29
N LYS A 363 -2.59 -17.60 17.50
CA LYS A 363 -2.67 -16.15 17.69
C LYS A 363 -1.50 -15.39 17.06
N HIS A 364 -0.27 -15.88 17.17
CA HIS A 364 0.91 -15.27 16.57
C HIS A 364 0.85 -15.23 15.04
N SER A 365 0.20 -16.22 14.42
CA SER A 365 0.02 -16.31 12.96
C SER A 365 -0.94 -15.25 12.41
N TYR A 366 -1.83 -14.71 13.24
CA TYR A 366 -2.78 -13.63 12.92
C TYR A 366 -2.35 -12.24 13.45
N GLY A 367 -1.25 -12.15 14.20
CA GLY A 367 -0.71 -10.87 14.69
C GLY A 367 -1.14 -10.46 16.10
N GLU A 368 -2.07 -11.17 16.73
CA GLU A 368 -2.58 -10.88 18.09
C GLU A 368 -1.49 -10.85 19.18
N VAL A 369 -0.46 -11.69 19.02
CA VAL A 369 0.64 -11.85 19.98
C VAL A 369 1.98 -11.90 19.25
N GLY A 370 3.06 -11.77 20.03
CA GLY A 370 4.40 -11.48 19.52
C GLY A 370 4.78 -10.01 19.70
N GLY A 371 5.96 -9.65 19.18
CA GLY A 371 6.50 -8.29 19.20
C GLY A 371 5.79 -7.35 18.23
N ASP A 372 6.04 -6.06 18.39
CA ASP A 372 5.33 -4.97 17.68
C ASP A 372 5.29 -5.14 16.15
N ALA A 373 6.40 -5.52 15.52
CA ALA A 373 6.46 -5.82 14.09
C ALA A 373 5.47 -6.93 13.64
N ASN A 374 5.26 -7.98 14.46
CA ASN A 374 4.30 -9.04 14.15
C ASN A 374 2.85 -8.55 14.30
N ARG A 375 2.58 -7.60 15.19
CA ARG A 375 1.24 -7.01 15.38
C ARG A 375 0.90 -6.07 14.23
N ARG A 376 1.80 -5.12 13.92
CA ARG A 376 1.65 -4.19 12.79
C ARG A 376 1.56 -4.91 11.44
N GLY A 377 2.26 -6.02 11.28
CA GLY A 377 2.21 -6.86 10.08
C GLY A 377 0.99 -7.81 9.97
N LYS A 378 0.04 -7.78 10.92
CA LYS A 378 -1.07 -8.75 11.02
C LYS A 378 -0.61 -10.22 11.09
N GLY A 379 0.54 -10.50 11.67
CA GLY A 379 1.16 -11.84 11.71
C GLY A 379 1.91 -12.22 10.43
N TYR A 380 2.13 -13.52 10.22
CA TYR A 380 2.86 -14.00 9.02
C TYR A 380 1.99 -13.99 7.75
N THR A 381 2.60 -13.80 6.59
CA THR A 381 1.93 -13.91 5.28
C THR A 381 1.69 -15.38 4.87
N PRO A 382 0.64 -15.67 4.07
CA PRO A 382 0.44 -16.97 3.43
C PRO A 382 1.68 -17.45 2.64
N TYR A 383 1.89 -18.77 2.61
CA TYR A 383 3.10 -19.33 2.00
C TYR A 383 2.97 -19.45 0.48
N SER A 384 3.72 -18.62 -0.26
CA SER A 384 3.81 -18.67 -1.72
C SER A 384 4.37 -19.99 -2.27
N CYS A 385 4.08 -20.31 -3.54
CA CYS A 385 4.70 -21.47 -4.17
C CYS A 385 6.22 -21.32 -4.26
N GLN A 386 6.75 -20.10 -4.34
CA GLN A 386 8.19 -19.84 -4.24
C GLN A 386 8.73 -20.35 -2.91
N LYS A 387 8.15 -19.89 -1.79
CA LYS A 387 8.55 -20.29 -0.44
C LYS A 387 8.49 -21.80 -0.21
N LEU A 388 7.40 -22.46 -0.62
CA LEU A 388 7.22 -23.92 -0.53
C LEU A 388 8.21 -24.72 -1.40
N LEU A 389 8.80 -24.09 -2.42
CA LEU A 389 9.78 -24.69 -3.31
C LEU A 389 11.24 -24.32 -2.98
N THR A 390 11.48 -23.32 -2.13
CA THR A 390 12.82 -22.93 -1.65
C THR A 390 13.14 -23.37 -0.21
N GLU A 391 12.14 -23.52 0.67
CA GLU A 391 12.35 -23.99 2.05
C GLU A 391 13.02 -25.37 2.11
N ALA A 392 13.64 -25.72 3.24
CA ALA A 392 14.29 -27.01 3.44
C ALA A 392 13.33 -28.20 3.27
N LEU A 393 13.83 -29.35 2.83
CA LEU A 393 12.99 -30.53 2.63
C LEU A 393 12.48 -31.09 3.97
N PRO A 394 11.21 -31.56 4.05
CA PRO A 394 10.66 -32.12 5.28
C PRO A 394 11.43 -33.34 5.79
N SER A 395 11.67 -33.41 7.10
CA SER A 395 12.25 -34.59 7.74
C SER A 395 11.23 -35.74 7.81
N SER A 396 11.70 -36.97 8.09
CA SER A 396 10.83 -38.16 8.13
C SER A 396 9.54 -37.97 8.95
N GLY A 397 8.42 -38.35 8.35
CA GLY A 397 7.07 -38.18 8.91
C GLY A 397 6.65 -36.72 9.12
N GLN A 398 7.18 -35.75 8.36
CA GLN A 398 6.63 -34.40 8.23
C GLN A 398 5.95 -34.26 6.86
N SER A 399 4.75 -33.68 6.83
CA SER A 399 3.87 -33.64 5.64
C SER A 399 3.78 -32.27 4.94
N HIS A 400 4.65 -31.33 5.30
CA HIS A 400 4.66 -29.95 4.81
C HIS A 400 5.43 -29.78 3.48
N GLY A 401 5.49 -28.55 2.97
CA GLY A 401 6.09 -28.22 1.67
C GLY A 401 5.11 -28.45 0.50
N CYS A 402 5.67 -28.62 -0.70
CA CYS A 402 4.93 -28.92 -1.92
C CYS A 402 5.13 -30.39 -2.34
N PRO A 403 4.08 -31.25 -2.40
CA PRO A 403 4.22 -32.67 -2.74
C PRO A 403 4.90 -32.93 -4.08
N TYR A 404 4.72 -32.05 -5.08
CA TYR A 404 5.42 -32.14 -6.37
C TYR A 404 6.95 -32.11 -6.24
N ARG A 405 7.48 -31.52 -5.16
CA ARG A 405 8.91 -31.45 -4.81
C ARG A 405 9.32 -32.44 -3.71
N THR A 406 8.41 -32.77 -2.78
CA THR A 406 8.76 -33.55 -1.57
C THR A 406 8.42 -35.04 -1.66
N TYR A 407 7.61 -35.47 -2.62
CA TYR A 407 7.27 -36.89 -2.83
C TYR A 407 8.08 -37.45 -4.01
N THR A 408 8.45 -38.73 -3.96
CA THR A 408 8.97 -39.43 -5.14
C THR A 408 7.90 -39.50 -6.24
N PRO A 409 8.24 -39.58 -7.54
CA PRO A 409 7.25 -39.52 -8.62
C PRO A 409 6.14 -40.58 -8.52
N ASP A 410 6.46 -41.77 -8.01
CA ASP A 410 5.49 -42.86 -7.83
C ASP A 410 4.57 -42.60 -6.63
N ASN A 411 5.10 -42.10 -5.50
CA ASN A 411 4.30 -41.68 -4.34
C ASN A 411 3.42 -40.45 -4.67
N LEU A 412 3.91 -39.55 -5.52
CA LEU A 412 3.16 -38.41 -6.04
C LEU A 412 2.03 -38.88 -6.97
N SER A 413 2.28 -39.87 -7.83
CA SER A 413 1.27 -40.46 -8.71
C SER A 413 0.16 -41.13 -7.90
N ALA A 414 0.50 -41.92 -6.88
CA ALA A 414 -0.46 -42.51 -5.95
C ALA A 414 -1.24 -41.45 -5.16
N LEU A 415 -0.57 -40.36 -4.73
CA LEU A 415 -1.24 -39.23 -4.07
C LEU A 415 -2.25 -38.55 -5.01
N LEU A 416 -1.86 -38.28 -6.27
CA LEU A 416 -2.72 -37.68 -7.30
C LEU A 416 -3.95 -38.56 -7.60
N GLN A 417 -3.75 -39.87 -7.76
CA GLN A 417 -4.84 -40.84 -7.92
C GLN A 417 -5.78 -40.83 -6.70
N SER A 418 -5.24 -40.79 -5.47
CA SER A 418 -6.04 -40.74 -4.23
C SER A 418 -6.87 -39.46 -4.05
N VAL A 419 -6.66 -38.43 -4.87
CA VAL A 419 -7.45 -37.18 -4.86
C VAL A 419 -8.32 -36.97 -6.11
N GLY A 420 -8.38 -37.98 -6.99
CA GLY A 420 -9.28 -38.03 -8.16
C GLY A 420 -8.61 -37.98 -9.55
N VAL A 421 -7.28 -37.94 -9.63
CA VAL A 421 -6.57 -37.79 -10.92
C VAL A 421 -6.29 -39.16 -11.55
N SER A 422 -7.13 -39.57 -12.51
CA SER A 422 -7.08 -40.88 -13.18
C SER A 422 -6.44 -40.89 -14.58
N ASP A 423 -6.25 -39.73 -15.22
CA ASP A 423 -5.69 -39.65 -16.57
C ASP A 423 -4.21 -40.06 -16.61
N GLN A 424 -3.94 -41.19 -17.27
CA GLN A 424 -2.61 -41.76 -17.45
C GLN A 424 -1.68 -40.88 -18.31
N LYS A 425 -2.21 -40.04 -19.21
CA LYS A 425 -1.38 -39.08 -19.94
C LYS A 425 -0.93 -37.97 -19.00
N LEU A 426 -1.87 -37.31 -18.32
CA LEU A 426 -1.58 -36.25 -17.36
C LEU A 426 -0.59 -36.70 -16.27
N LEU A 427 -0.72 -37.92 -15.74
CA LEU A 427 0.22 -38.47 -14.76
C LEU A 427 1.64 -38.62 -15.33
N ARG A 428 1.81 -38.96 -16.62
CA ARG A 428 3.12 -38.99 -17.30
C ARG A 428 3.67 -37.59 -17.56
N ASP A 429 2.84 -36.67 -18.03
CA ASP A 429 3.22 -35.27 -18.29
C ASP A 429 3.66 -34.57 -16.98
N VAL A 430 2.99 -34.86 -15.86
CA VAL A 430 3.34 -34.40 -14.50
C VAL A 430 4.66 -35.02 -14.03
N ARG A 431 4.88 -36.33 -14.26
CA ARG A 431 6.13 -37.03 -13.92
C ARG A 431 7.33 -36.42 -14.66
N GLU A 432 7.15 -36.03 -15.91
CA GLU A 432 8.20 -35.40 -16.71
C GLU A 432 8.55 -33.99 -16.18
N ASP A 433 7.56 -33.13 -15.93
CA ASP A 433 7.81 -31.79 -15.39
C ASP A 433 8.42 -31.84 -13.98
N VAL A 434 8.00 -32.76 -13.12
CA VAL A 434 8.62 -33.00 -11.80
C VAL A 434 10.07 -33.45 -11.94
N GLY A 435 10.38 -34.34 -12.90
CA GLY A 435 11.77 -34.72 -13.22
C GLY A 435 12.61 -33.53 -13.71
N LYS A 436 11.98 -32.56 -14.40
CA LYS A 436 12.57 -31.28 -14.83
C LYS A 436 12.53 -30.17 -13.76
N GLN A 437 12.16 -30.50 -12.51
CA GLN A 437 11.98 -29.56 -11.39
C GLN A 437 10.93 -28.44 -11.60
N ARG A 438 10.05 -28.60 -12.59
CA ARG A 438 8.98 -27.65 -12.96
C ARG A 438 7.73 -27.82 -12.10
N PHE A 439 7.93 -27.84 -10.78
CA PHE A 439 6.92 -28.25 -9.80
C PHE A 439 5.62 -27.44 -9.85
N HIS A 440 5.70 -26.13 -10.14
CA HIS A 440 4.52 -25.28 -10.28
C HIS A 440 3.78 -25.52 -11.60
N ILE A 441 4.48 -25.82 -12.71
CA ILE A 441 3.86 -26.19 -14.01
C ILE A 441 3.11 -27.51 -13.87
N ALA A 442 3.72 -28.51 -13.21
CA ALA A 442 3.06 -29.77 -12.88
C ALA A 442 1.79 -29.59 -12.02
N CYS A 443 1.75 -28.58 -11.15
CA CYS A 443 0.54 -28.23 -10.38
C CYS A 443 -0.52 -27.52 -11.23
N ASN A 444 -0.12 -26.65 -12.17
CA ASN A 444 -1.03 -25.96 -13.09
C ASN A 444 -1.65 -26.94 -14.11
N LYS A 445 -0.89 -27.88 -14.69
CA LYS A 445 -1.44 -28.93 -15.56
C LYS A 445 -2.55 -29.75 -14.89
N VAL A 446 -2.42 -30.05 -13.59
CA VAL A 446 -3.46 -30.76 -12.83
C VAL A 446 -4.69 -29.87 -12.58
N PHE A 447 -4.50 -28.57 -12.35
CA PHE A 447 -5.60 -27.60 -12.27
C PHE A 447 -6.35 -27.46 -13.61
N GLU A 448 -5.62 -27.28 -14.70
CA GLU A 448 -6.16 -27.15 -16.07
C GLU A 448 -6.96 -28.38 -16.49
N ALA A 449 -6.49 -29.58 -16.15
CA ALA A 449 -7.21 -30.81 -16.40
C ALA A 449 -8.47 -30.97 -15.53
N ALA A 450 -8.40 -30.56 -14.25
CA ALA A 450 -9.52 -30.63 -13.31
C ALA A 450 -10.63 -29.60 -13.59
N HIS A 451 -10.31 -28.49 -14.26
CA HIS A 451 -11.24 -27.40 -14.58
C HIS A 451 -11.39 -27.16 -16.10
N LYS A 452 -11.12 -28.18 -16.91
CA LYS A 452 -11.06 -28.06 -18.38
C LYS A 452 -12.36 -27.53 -19.03
N PRO A 453 -13.58 -28.00 -18.70
CA PRO A 453 -14.80 -27.46 -19.28
C PRO A 453 -15.18 -26.08 -18.73
N GLU A 454 -14.80 -25.74 -17.50
CA GLU A 454 -15.04 -24.43 -16.88
C GLU A 454 -14.14 -23.36 -17.50
N LEU A 455 -12.83 -23.64 -17.61
CA LEU A 455 -11.85 -22.75 -18.24
C LEU A 455 -12.22 -22.46 -19.69
N LYS A 456 -12.71 -23.46 -20.44
CA LYS A 456 -13.19 -23.24 -21.80
C LYS A 456 -14.36 -22.26 -21.84
N LYS A 457 -15.37 -22.40 -20.96
CA LYS A 457 -16.50 -21.45 -20.89
C LYS A 457 -16.02 -20.03 -20.60
N VAL A 458 -15.12 -19.86 -19.62
CA VAL A 458 -14.55 -18.56 -19.25
C VAL A 458 -13.80 -17.91 -20.42
N GLN A 459 -13.06 -18.70 -21.21
CA GLN A 459 -12.35 -18.22 -22.41
C GLN A 459 -13.32 -17.87 -23.56
N ASP A 460 -14.22 -18.80 -23.92
CA ASP A 460 -15.21 -18.63 -25.00
C ASP A 460 -16.12 -17.41 -24.75
N GLN A 461 -16.47 -17.14 -23.47
CA GLN A 461 -17.36 -16.06 -23.05
C GLN A 461 -16.61 -14.80 -22.54
N LYS A 462 -15.28 -14.83 -22.47
CA LYS A 462 -14.41 -13.73 -21.97
C LYS A 462 -14.79 -13.21 -20.57
N LEU A 463 -15.21 -14.10 -19.66
CA LEU A 463 -15.69 -13.71 -18.32
C LEU A 463 -14.58 -13.17 -17.41
N TRP A 464 -13.33 -13.60 -17.61
CA TRP A 464 -12.18 -13.21 -16.80
C TRP A 464 -11.16 -12.41 -17.62
N PRO A 465 -10.43 -11.45 -17.02
CA PRO A 465 -9.33 -10.76 -17.68
C PRO A 465 -8.16 -11.73 -17.94
N ALA A 466 -7.35 -11.47 -18.98
CA ALA A 466 -6.26 -12.36 -19.38
C ALA A 466 -5.27 -12.68 -18.25
N SER A 467 -5.01 -11.73 -17.34
CA SER A 467 -4.16 -11.91 -16.15
C SER A 467 -4.70 -12.91 -15.12
N GLU A 468 -5.98 -13.26 -15.18
CA GLU A 468 -6.56 -14.34 -14.35
C GLU A 468 -6.50 -15.72 -15.03
N LEU A 469 -5.97 -15.79 -16.25
CA LEU A 469 -5.61 -17.02 -16.95
C LEU A 469 -4.10 -17.34 -16.88
N ASP A 470 -3.26 -16.40 -16.42
CA ASP A 470 -1.82 -16.60 -16.17
C ASP A 470 -1.53 -17.73 -15.16
N LEU A 471 -0.32 -18.30 -15.20
CA LEU A 471 0.12 -19.37 -14.29
C LEU A 471 -0.15 -19.08 -12.79
N ILE A 472 -0.68 -20.08 -12.09
CA ILE A 472 -0.96 -20.03 -10.66
C ILE A 472 0.34 -20.21 -9.87
N LEU A 473 0.73 -19.17 -9.12
CA LEU A 473 1.98 -19.11 -8.35
C LEU A 473 1.79 -19.04 -6.82
N HIS A 474 0.55 -19.17 -6.33
CA HIS A 474 0.24 -19.11 -4.90
C HIS A 474 -0.89 -20.08 -4.51
N PRO A 475 -0.81 -20.80 -3.37
CA PRO A 475 -1.82 -21.78 -2.97
C PRO A 475 -3.23 -21.21 -2.78
N ASN A 476 -3.35 -20.01 -2.23
CA ASN A 476 -4.65 -19.34 -2.06
C ASN A 476 -5.26 -18.88 -3.40
N THR A 477 -4.43 -18.54 -4.39
CA THR A 477 -4.87 -18.20 -5.75
C THR A 477 -5.36 -19.43 -6.50
N TYR A 478 -4.73 -20.60 -6.28
CA TYR A 478 -5.27 -21.90 -6.74
C TYR A 478 -6.68 -22.12 -6.19
N PHE A 479 -6.85 -21.98 -4.87
CA PHE A 479 -8.16 -22.16 -4.22
C PHE A 479 -9.20 -21.18 -4.75
N LYS A 480 -8.89 -19.88 -4.87
CA LYS A 480 -9.82 -18.88 -5.41
C LYS A 480 -10.29 -19.23 -6.82
N ARG A 481 -9.37 -19.52 -7.75
CA ARG A 481 -9.77 -19.89 -9.11
C ARG A 481 -10.50 -21.23 -9.18
N SER A 482 -10.08 -22.24 -8.40
CA SER A 482 -10.73 -23.55 -8.33
C SER A 482 -12.17 -23.45 -7.83
N PHE A 483 -12.39 -22.62 -6.80
CA PHE A 483 -13.71 -22.34 -6.27
C PHE A 483 -14.59 -21.58 -7.28
N LEU A 484 -14.10 -20.47 -7.85
CA LEU A 484 -14.88 -19.66 -8.79
C LEU A 484 -15.26 -20.44 -10.07
N LEU A 485 -14.37 -21.28 -10.60
CA LEU A 485 -14.65 -22.11 -11.78
C LEU A 485 -15.76 -23.14 -11.50
N LYS A 486 -15.83 -23.72 -10.30
CA LYS A 486 -16.97 -24.59 -9.91
C LYS A 486 -18.27 -23.81 -9.68
N ASN A 487 -18.22 -22.48 -9.53
CA ASN A 487 -19.34 -21.64 -9.13
C ASN A 487 -19.59 -20.45 -10.10
N LEU A 488 -19.58 -20.72 -11.42
CA LEU A 488 -19.69 -19.70 -12.48
C LEU A 488 -20.93 -18.77 -12.41
N ALA A 489 -21.94 -19.08 -11.60
CA ALA A 489 -23.06 -18.17 -11.34
C ALA A 489 -22.63 -16.82 -10.73
N PHE A 490 -21.48 -16.78 -10.04
CA PHE A 490 -20.90 -15.57 -9.46
C PHE A 490 -19.99 -14.78 -10.45
N ALA A 491 -20.00 -15.12 -11.75
CA ALA A 491 -18.99 -14.66 -12.72
C ALA A 491 -19.56 -13.97 -13.98
N ALA A 492 -20.76 -13.38 -13.94
CA ALA A 492 -21.40 -12.74 -15.09
C ALA A 492 -22.00 -11.34 -14.76
N PRO A 493 -21.85 -10.33 -15.64
CA PRO A 493 -22.43 -9.00 -15.44
C PRO A 493 -23.90 -8.91 -15.88
N ALA A 494 -24.69 -8.06 -15.20
CA ALA A 494 -26.12 -7.88 -15.45
C ALA A 494 -26.43 -6.85 -16.58
N PRO A 495 -27.58 -6.95 -17.27
CA PRO A 495 -28.00 -5.98 -18.29
C PRO A 495 -28.61 -4.70 -17.68
N ALA A 496 -28.45 -3.57 -18.36
CA ALA A 496 -28.86 -2.25 -17.86
C ALA A 496 -30.33 -1.87 -18.22
N PRO A 497 -31.06 -1.18 -17.32
CA PRO A 497 -32.42 -0.66 -17.58
C PRO A 497 -32.46 0.65 -18.38
N ALA A 498 -33.64 1.02 -18.86
CA ALA A 498 -33.90 2.19 -19.71
C ALA A 498 -34.02 3.52 -18.91
N PRO A 499 -33.72 4.69 -19.51
CA PRO A 499 -33.65 5.97 -18.81
C PRO A 499 -35.01 6.65 -18.57
N ALA A 500 -35.15 7.29 -17.41
CA ALA A 500 -36.29 8.13 -17.03
C ALA A 500 -36.18 9.59 -17.56
N PRO A 501 -37.30 10.34 -17.69
CA PRO A 501 -37.29 11.71 -18.23
C PRO A 501 -36.80 12.76 -17.23
N ALA A 502 -36.11 13.79 -17.71
CA ALA A 502 -35.47 14.82 -16.89
C ALA A 502 -36.35 16.09 -16.69
N PRO A 503 -36.42 16.68 -15.47
CA PRO A 503 -37.12 17.95 -15.22
C PRO A 503 -36.47 19.18 -15.88
N ALA A 504 -37.11 20.36 -15.76
CA ALA A 504 -36.62 21.64 -16.28
C ALA A 504 -35.40 22.21 -15.50
N ASP A 505 -34.94 23.40 -15.88
CA ASP A 505 -33.69 24.06 -15.45
C ASP A 505 -33.47 24.10 -13.90
N GLY A 506 -32.50 23.39 -13.31
CA GLY A 506 -31.55 22.46 -13.92
C GLY A 506 -30.66 21.67 -12.95
N GLY A 507 -31.01 21.65 -11.66
CA GLY A 507 -30.39 20.95 -10.53
C GLY A 507 -31.26 21.21 -9.28
N ILE A 508 -31.03 20.52 -8.16
CA ILE A 508 -31.99 20.48 -7.04
C ILE A 508 -31.33 20.82 -5.68
N GLU A 509 -32.07 21.53 -4.83
CA GLU A 509 -31.68 22.05 -3.51
C GLU A 509 -32.03 21.05 -2.39
N VAL A 510 -31.11 20.86 -1.43
CA VAL A 510 -31.29 20.05 -0.20
C VAL A 510 -30.99 20.93 1.03
N PRO A 511 -31.95 21.19 1.93
CA PRO A 511 -31.70 21.85 3.22
C PRO A 511 -31.04 20.89 4.23
N LEU A 512 -30.27 21.44 5.19
CA LEU A 512 -29.46 20.70 6.17
C LEU A 512 -29.73 21.23 7.62
N ALA A 513 -29.69 20.37 8.65
CA ALA A 513 -30.52 20.49 9.89
C ALA A 513 -29.73 20.47 11.25
N ARG A 514 -30.05 21.32 12.29
CA ARG A 514 -29.17 21.56 13.49
C ARG A 514 -29.75 21.78 15.01
N LYS A 515 -29.70 20.78 15.96
CA LYS A 515 -29.76 20.66 17.50
C LYS A 515 -28.69 19.62 18.07
N GLY A 516 -28.10 19.56 19.29
CA GLY A 516 -26.59 19.39 19.41
C GLY A 516 -25.70 18.26 20.05
N LEU A 517 -24.38 18.27 19.67
CA LEU A 517 -23.14 17.63 20.23
C LEU A 517 -22.03 18.71 20.53
N ASP A 518 -21.30 18.64 21.66
CA ASP A 518 -20.65 19.83 22.28
C ASP A 518 -19.21 20.20 21.85
N VAL A 519 -19.07 21.24 21.01
CA VAL A 519 -17.77 21.88 20.64
C VAL A 519 -17.15 22.68 21.80
N ARG A 520 -18.01 23.34 22.56
CA ARG A 520 -17.68 24.14 23.75
C ARG A 520 -18.56 23.68 24.90
N ASN A 521 -18.01 23.80 26.10
CA ASN A 521 -18.80 23.66 27.32
C ASN A 521 -19.84 24.81 27.39
N GLU A 522 -20.88 24.66 28.20
CA GLU A 522 -22.00 25.61 28.28
C GLU A 522 -21.57 27.05 28.65
N ASP A 523 -20.45 27.21 29.34
CA ASP A 523 -19.83 28.49 29.71
C ASP A 523 -19.01 29.16 28.58
N GLY A 524 -18.97 28.54 27.39
CA GLY A 524 -18.20 29.01 26.23
C GLY A 524 -16.71 28.67 26.26
N THR A 525 -16.25 27.83 27.21
CA THR A 525 -14.86 27.35 27.26
C THR A 525 -14.64 26.16 26.32
N ALA A 526 -13.37 25.93 25.94
CA ALA A 526 -13.01 24.90 24.97
C ALA A 526 -13.22 23.48 25.55
N ASN A 527 -13.98 22.64 24.83
CA ASN A 527 -14.16 21.24 25.20
C ASN A 527 -12.96 20.40 24.72
N ALA A 528 -12.05 20.07 25.65
CA ALA A 528 -10.87 19.25 25.35
C ALA A 528 -11.23 17.87 24.77
N ALA A 529 -12.22 17.19 25.35
CA ALA A 529 -12.61 15.85 24.95
C ALA A 529 -13.27 15.82 23.55
N TRP A 530 -13.97 16.89 23.16
CA TRP A 530 -14.41 17.07 21.76
C TRP A 530 -13.22 17.37 20.84
N PHE A 531 -12.38 18.35 21.19
CA PHE A 531 -11.29 18.82 20.32
C PHE A 531 -10.30 17.71 19.95
N PHE A 532 -9.83 16.94 20.93
CA PHE A 532 -8.89 15.84 20.68
C PHE A 532 -9.54 14.67 19.93
N ARG A 533 -10.83 14.39 20.17
CA ARG A 533 -11.60 13.40 19.41
C ARG A 533 -11.83 13.83 17.95
N GLU A 534 -12.11 15.11 17.70
CA GLU A 534 -12.24 15.66 16.36
C GLU A 534 -10.90 15.65 15.61
N PHE A 535 -9.79 15.87 16.33
CA PHE A 535 -8.45 15.77 15.78
C PHE A 535 -8.09 14.33 15.38
N ASP A 536 -8.32 13.35 16.25
CA ASP A 536 -8.21 11.92 15.90
C ASP A 536 -9.14 11.56 14.72
N ARG A 537 -10.38 12.07 14.74
CA ARG A 537 -11.37 11.89 13.68
C ARG A 537 -10.92 12.41 12.33
N THR A 538 -10.06 13.42 12.33
CA THR A 538 -9.41 13.90 11.12
C THR A 538 -8.19 13.04 10.80
N MET A 539 -7.20 12.92 11.68
CA MET A 539 -5.94 12.22 11.39
C MET A 539 -6.13 10.77 10.92
N SER A 540 -7.02 10.02 11.57
CA SER A 540 -7.23 8.61 11.25
C SER A 540 -8.00 8.41 9.92
N LYS A 541 -8.78 9.41 9.47
CA LYS A 541 -9.43 9.46 8.13
C LYS A 541 -8.40 9.60 6.99
N TYR A 542 -7.22 10.15 7.29
CA TYR A 542 -6.07 10.25 6.38
C TYR A 542 -4.96 9.23 6.74
N GLY A 543 -5.32 8.16 7.46
CA GLY A 543 -4.45 7.01 7.72
C GLY A 543 -3.37 7.20 8.79
N LYS A 544 -3.58 8.13 9.74
CA LYS A 544 -2.66 8.41 10.85
C LYS A 544 -3.30 8.19 12.21
N ASN A 545 -2.75 7.26 12.98
CA ASN A 545 -3.15 7.03 14.37
C ASN A 545 -2.27 7.87 15.32
N VAL A 546 -2.87 8.51 16.31
CA VAL A 546 -2.15 9.24 17.37
C VAL A 546 -2.18 8.43 18.67
N ASN A 547 -1.04 8.30 19.33
CA ASN A 547 -0.96 7.72 20.68
C ASN A 547 -0.91 8.86 21.70
N TRP A 548 -2.01 9.07 22.43
CA TRP A 548 -2.10 10.15 23.42
C TRP A 548 -1.46 9.77 24.78
N PRO A 549 -0.89 10.74 25.51
CA PRO A 549 -0.39 10.53 26.87
C PRO A 549 -1.51 10.47 27.92
N PHE A 550 -2.74 10.83 27.54
CA PHE A 550 -3.94 10.85 28.38
C PHE A 550 -5.03 9.92 27.84
N ASN A 551 -5.94 9.48 28.71
CA ASN A 551 -7.02 8.58 28.33
C ASN A 551 -8.25 9.36 27.83
N LEU A 552 -8.58 9.21 26.54
CA LEU A 552 -9.76 9.81 25.90
C LEU A 552 -11.10 9.14 26.28
N ALA A 553 -11.09 8.02 27.01
CA ALA A 553 -12.29 7.28 27.40
C ALA A 553 -13.06 7.94 28.58
N ALA A 554 -13.43 9.21 28.42
CA ALA A 554 -14.47 9.85 29.23
C ALA A 554 -15.84 9.50 28.63
N LYS A 555 -16.72 8.84 29.40
CA LYS A 555 -18.11 8.62 28.99
C LYS A 555 -18.85 9.95 28.97
N VAL A 556 -19.55 10.24 27.88
CA VAL A 556 -20.67 11.19 27.89
C VAL A 556 -21.83 10.51 28.61
N GLU A 557 -22.40 11.16 29.63
CA GLU A 557 -23.57 10.64 30.34
C GLU A 557 -24.87 10.86 29.53
N ARG A 558 -25.86 9.99 29.73
CA ARG A 558 -27.08 9.97 28.91
C ARG A 558 -28.17 10.86 29.52
N GLY A 559 -28.48 11.97 28.85
CA GLY A 559 -29.78 12.65 28.99
C GLY A 559 -30.93 11.74 28.53
N THR A 560 -32.14 11.95 29.06
CA THR A 560 -33.26 11.01 28.93
C THR A 560 -34.55 11.62 28.37
N VAL A 561 -35.36 10.77 27.71
CA VAL A 561 -36.78 10.95 27.31
C VAL A 561 -37.13 11.87 26.11
N GLY A 562 -37.39 11.26 24.93
CA GLY A 562 -38.78 11.00 24.50
C GLY A 562 -39.50 11.87 23.44
N LYS A 563 -39.66 11.27 22.24
CA LYS A 563 -40.73 11.44 21.20
C LYS A 563 -40.71 12.61 20.18
N GLU A 564 -41.27 12.26 19.01
CA GLU A 564 -41.49 12.95 17.73
C GLU A 564 -42.01 14.40 17.75
N PRO A 565 -41.81 15.22 16.68
CA PRO A 565 -41.37 14.81 15.33
C PRO A 565 -40.03 15.40 14.80
N LEU A 566 -39.52 14.74 13.75
CA LEU A 566 -38.28 14.96 12.96
C LEU A 566 -37.63 16.38 12.92
N THR A 567 -36.43 16.58 13.50
CA THR A 567 -35.37 17.54 13.05
C THR A 567 -34.02 17.47 13.84
N ASP A 568 -32.90 17.88 13.20
CA ASP A 568 -31.76 18.73 13.72
C ASP A 568 -30.48 18.23 14.54
N GLN A 569 -29.22 18.63 14.11
CA GLN A 569 -27.72 18.69 14.56
C GLN A 569 -26.76 19.93 15.10
N VAL A 570 -27.04 20.98 15.98
CA VAL A 570 -26.23 22.17 16.58
C VAL A 570 -26.11 22.03 18.12
N SER A 571 -24.91 22.05 18.74
CA SER A 571 -24.77 22.48 20.17
C SER A 571 -24.13 23.86 20.33
N ASN A 572 -24.45 24.56 21.42
CA ASN A 572 -23.76 25.74 21.98
C ASN A 572 -23.29 26.80 20.93
N GLY A 573 -24.11 27.00 19.90
CA GLY A 573 -23.90 28.03 18.87
C GLY A 573 -22.77 27.75 17.86
N ILE A 574 -22.26 26.52 17.72
CA ILE A 574 -21.14 26.21 16.79
C ILE A 574 -21.42 24.95 15.94
N ASP A 575 -20.81 24.88 14.75
CA ASP A 575 -21.13 23.88 13.71
C ASP A 575 -20.04 22.85 13.44
N VAL A 576 -20.50 21.58 13.32
CA VAL A 576 -19.70 20.33 13.35
C VAL A 576 -19.99 19.41 12.17
N LEU A 577 -21.26 19.05 11.92
CA LEU A 577 -21.72 18.15 10.84
C LEU A 577 -22.93 18.74 10.09
N TYR A 578 -23.19 18.24 8.88
CA TYR A 578 -24.21 18.77 7.97
C TYR A 578 -24.90 17.64 7.17
N TYR A 579 -25.97 17.11 7.74
CA TYR A 579 -26.74 16.01 7.16
C TYR A 579 -28.09 16.44 6.57
N GLY A 580 -28.64 15.58 5.72
CA GLY A 580 -29.98 15.71 5.14
C GLY A 580 -30.58 14.34 4.77
N THR A 581 -31.82 14.33 4.29
CA THR A 581 -32.55 13.08 4.01
C THR A 581 -32.26 12.53 2.61
N GLY A 582 -31.92 11.24 2.56
CA GLY A 582 -31.97 10.40 1.36
C GLY A 582 -33.06 9.33 1.48
N ILE A 583 -33.43 8.73 0.35
CA ILE A 583 -34.39 7.64 0.26
C ILE A 583 -33.68 6.44 -0.38
N VAL A 584 -33.46 5.37 0.38
CA VAL A 584 -32.93 4.08 -0.11
C VAL A 584 -34.12 3.16 -0.43
N GLY A 585 -33.96 2.20 -1.35
CA GLY A 585 -35.02 1.21 -1.64
C GLY A 585 -35.94 1.63 -2.78
N THR A 586 -36.10 0.74 -3.77
CA THR A 586 -37.11 0.90 -4.84
C THR A 586 -38.48 0.36 -4.42
N ASP A 587 -38.54 -0.91 -4.01
CA ASP A 587 -39.81 -1.58 -3.67
C ASP A 587 -40.31 -1.22 -2.26
N LYS A 588 -39.40 -0.77 -1.39
CA LYS A 588 -39.69 -0.29 -0.03
C LYS A 588 -38.86 0.97 0.29
N PRO A 589 -39.32 2.16 -0.13
CA PRO A 589 -38.56 3.39 0.08
C PRO A 589 -38.38 3.73 1.58
N GLN A 590 -37.13 3.76 2.04
CA GLN A 590 -36.72 4.08 3.41
C GLN A 590 -36.10 5.47 3.49
N SER A 591 -36.69 6.36 4.29
CA SER A 591 -36.14 7.69 4.60
C SER A 591 -34.98 7.56 5.61
N ILE A 592 -33.75 7.78 5.16
CA ILE A 592 -32.52 7.66 5.95
C ILE A 592 -31.79 9.01 5.95
N THR A 593 -31.28 9.43 7.10
CA THR A 593 -30.50 10.67 7.22
C THR A 593 -29.00 10.42 7.01
N PHE A 594 -28.36 11.27 6.21
CA PHE A 594 -26.97 11.10 5.75
C PHE A 594 -26.13 12.38 5.95
N ASP A 595 -25.00 12.27 6.65
CA ASP A 595 -23.96 13.32 6.63
C ASP A 595 -23.21 13.30 5.27
N PHE A 596 -23.06 14.46 4.63
CA PHE A 596 -22.53 14.54 3.26
C PHE A 596 -21.02 14.84 3.27
N ASP A 597 -20.19 13.80 3.16
CA ASP A 597 -18.75 13.89 3.40
C ASP A 597 -17.91 13.88 2.10
N THR A 598 -17.30 15.01 1.74
CA THR A 598 -16.38 15.11 0.59
C THR A 598 -14.99 14.49 0.85
N GLY A 599 -14.68 14.11 2.09
CA GLY A 599 -13.46 13.41 2.47
C GLY A 599 -13.55 11.87 2.42
N SER A 600 -14.68 11.29 2.05
CA SER A 600 -14.87 9.82 1.95
C SER A 600 -15.80 9.42 0.80
N SER A 601 -16.02 8.12 0.56
CA SER A 601 -16.63 7.62 -0.69
C SER A 601 -17.50 6.35 -0.56
N ASP A 602 -17.66 5.81 0.66
CA ASP A 602 -18.59 4.70 0.95
C ASP A 602 -19.88 5.24 1.60
N ASN A 603 -20.98 4.48 1.58
CA ASN A 603 -22.30 4.93 2.07
C ASN A 603 -22.83 4.00 3.19
N PRO A 604 -22.33 4.11 4.43
CA PRO A 604 -22.76 3.24 5.52
C PRO A 604 -24.12 3.64 6.12
N VAL A 605 -24.95 2.63 6.41
CA VAL A 605 -26.26 2.76 7.05
C VAL A 605 -26.46 1.61 8.05
N PRO A 606 -26.97 1.83 9.27
CA PRO A 606 -27.26 0.79 10.26
C PRO A 606 -28.05 -0.38 9.70
N GLY A 607 -27.46 -1.58 9.69
CA GLY A 607 -28.16 -2.80 9.31
C GLY A 607 -29.10 -3.31 10.42
N PRO A 608 -29.94 -4.32 10.14
CA PRO A 608 -30.83 -4.91 11.14
C PRO A 608 -30.07 -5.46 12.35
N SER A 609 -28.90 -6.06 12.10
CA SER A 609 -28.02 -6.72 13.07
C SER A 609 -27.25 -5.77 13.99
N CYS A 610 -26.92 -4.55 13.56
CA CYS A 610 -26.17 -3.59 14.38
C CYS A 610 -27.10 -2.75 15.27
N GLY A 611 -27.18 -3.05 16.56
CA GLY A 611 -27.82 -2.20 17.56
C GLY A 611 -26.81 -1.38 18.35
N THR A 612 -27.26 -0.72 19.43
CA THR A 612 -26.40 0.10 20.30
C THR A 612 -25.31 -0.73 21.01
N ALA A 613 -25.52 -2.04 21.18
CA ALA A 613 -24.49 -2.96 21.70
C ALA A 613 -23.38 -3.26 20.68
N GLN A 614 -23.64 -2.98 19.39
CA GLN A 614 -22.71 -3.06 18.27
C GLN A 614 -22.30 -1.65 17.79
N GLY A 615 -22.54 -0.61 18.60
CA GLY A 615 -22.14 0.78 18.35
C GLY A 615 -23.01 1.59 17.38
N CYS A 616 -24.03 1.00 16.75
CA CYS A 616 -24.97 1.76 15.92
C CYS A 616 -26.01 2.51 16.79
N VAL A 617 -26.12 3.82 16.58
CA VAL A 617 -27.09 4.71 17.25
C VAL A 617 -28.16 5.29 16.32
N GLY A 618 -27.98 5.20 15.00
CA GLY A 618 -28.96 5.65 14.01
C GLY A 618 -30.35 5.05 14.24
N THR A 619 -31.37 5.88 14.02
CA THR A 619 -32.77 5.57 14.31
C THR A 619 -33.41 4.69 13.25
N THR A 620 -33.05 4.93 11.98
CA THR A 620 -33.50 4.16 10.82
C THR A 620 -32.49 3.09 10.50
N LYS A 621 -32.97 1.84 10.39
CA LYS A 621 -32.18 0.70 9.92
C LYS A 621 -32.53 0.37 8.48
N TYR A 622 -31.51 0.09 7.68
CA TYR A 622 -31.68 -0.43 6.33
C TYR A 622 -32.34 -1.83 6.38
N ASP A 623 -33.34 -2.10 5.55
CA ASP A 623 -34.19 -3.30 5.63
C ASP A 623 -33.70 -4.50 4.80
N LEU A 624 -32.55 -4.35 4.14
CA LEU A 624 -31.96 -5.33 3.21
C LEU A 624 -32.78 -5.55 1.92
N GLY A 625 -33.60 -4.57 1.51
CA GLY A 625 -34.44 -4.66 0.31
C GLY A 625 -33.69 -4.67 -1.04
N GLY A 626 -32.46 -4.15 -1.09
CA GLY A 626 -31.60 -4.16 -2.27
C GLY A 626 -30.92 -5.51 -2.55
N ILE A 627 -30.10 -5.55 -3.61
CA ILE A 627 -29.39 -6.76 -4.06
C ILE A 627 -28.15 -6.98 -3.20
N ASP A 628 -28.19 -8.00 -2.35
CA ASP A 628 -27.04 -8.48 -1.56
C ASP A 628 -25.84 -8.82 -2.46
N GLN A 629 -24.66 -8.29 -2.14
CA GLN A 629 -23.42 -8.54 -2.88
C GLN A 629 -22.60 -9.73 -2.32
N GLY A 630 -23.06 -10.38 -1.24
CA GLY A 630 -22.44 -11.56 -0.65
C GLY A 630 -21.05 -11.31 -0.04
N ASN A 631 -20.68 -10.04 0.16
CA ASN A 631 -19.39 -9.61 0.69
C ASN A 631 -19.55 -8.45 1.68
N THR A 632 -18.48 -8.18 2.44
CA THR A 632 -18.45 -7.15 3.50
C THR A 632 -17.39 -6.09 3.23
N THR A 633 -17.68 -4.87 3.66
CA THR A 633 -16.73 -3.76 3.69
C THR A 633 -16.49 -3.32 5.12
N SER A 634 -15.21 -3.20 5.49
CA SER A 634 -14.78 -2.49 6.69
C SER A 634 -14.16 -1.16 6.29
N VAL A 635 -14.72 -0.05 6.80
CA VAL A 635 -14.19 1.29 6.56
C VAL A 635 -13.60 1.81 7.87
N THR A 636 -12.36 2.28 7.83
CA THR A 636 -11.79 3.09 8.91
C THR A 636 -11.99 4.55 8.53
N TYR A 637 -13.07 5.14 9.06
CA TYR A 637 -13.12 6.59 9.21
C TYR A 637 -12.25 6.97 10.41
N GLY A 638 -11.96 8.25 10.59
CA GLY A 638 -11.23 8.64 11.80
C GLY A 638 -12.07 8.60 13.07
N SER A 639 -13.40 8.75 12.98
CA SER A 639 -14.31 8.62 14.13
C SER A 639 -14.13 7.24 14.77
N GLY A 640 -14.04 6.23 13.91
CA GLY A 640 -13.55 4.91 14.22
C GLY A 640 -13.86 3.93 13.09
N MET A 641 -13.90 2.64 13.44
CA MET A 641 -14.08 1.57 12.47
C MET A 641 -15.55 1.16 12.35
N ILE A 642 -15.99 0.93 11.11
CA ILE A 642 -17.24 0.22 10.82
C ILE A 642 -16.96 -1.09 10.09
N ALA A 643 -17.90 -2.03 10.18
CA ALA A 643 -18.00 -3.16 9.27
C ALA A 643 -19.47 -3.41 8.92
N GLY A 644 -19.73 -3.74 7.65
CA GLY A 644 -21.06 -4.04 7.16
C GLY A 644 -21.08 -4.86 5.88
N GLU A 645 -22.27 -5.34 5.53
CA GLU A 645 -22.58 -6.15 4.37
C GLU A 645 -22.97 -5.22 3.20
N ASN A 646 -22.48 -5.48 1.99
CA ASN A 646 -22.71 -4.60 0.83
C ASN A 646 -24.01 -4.97 0.10
N TYR A 647 -24.82 -3.95 -0.21
CA TYR A 647 -26.03 -4.10 -1.01
C TYR A 647 -26.05 -3.06 -2.14
N PHE A 648 -26.37 -3.48 -3.36
CA PHE A 648 -26.75 -2.57 -4.42
C PHE A 648 -28.25 -2.29 -4.34
N ASP A 649 -28.60 -1.05 -4.02
CA ASP A 649 -29.97 -0.56 -4.05
C ASP A 649 -30.02 0.75 -4.86
N SER A 650 -31.21 1.31 -5.02
CA SER A 650 -31.38 2.69 -5.41
C SER A 650 -31.20 3.63 -4.22
N LEU A 651 -30.63 4.81 -4.46
CA LEU A 651 -30.65 5.94 -3.54
C LEU A 651 -31.16 7.18 -4.27
N SER A 652 -32.05 7.94 -3.62
CA SER A 652 -32.55 9.23 -4.09
C SER A 652 -32.29 10.31 -3.06
N VAL A 653 -31.59 11.39 -3.45
CA VAL A 653 -31.39 12.60 -2.65
C VAL A 653 -31.95 13.77 -3.46
N ALA A 654 -32.75 14.63 -2.82
CA ALA A 654 -33.49 15.71 -3.49
C ALA A 654 -34.43 15.26 -4.64
N GLY A 655 -34.78 13.97 -4.71
CA GLY A 655 -35.52 13.39 -5.84
C GLY A 655 -34.64 12.99 -7.04
N LEU A 656 -33.31 13.16 -6.97
CA LEU A 656 -32.38 12.59 -7.95
C LEU A 656 -32.08 11.13 -7.58
N LYS A 657 -32.86 10.20 -8.13
CA LYS A 657 -32.62 8.75 -7.98
C LYS A 657 -31.41 8.31 -8.81
N ALA A 658 -30.53 7.50 -8.21
CA ALA A 658 -29.54 6.69 -8.90
C ALA A 658 -29.79 5.21 -8.53
N GLU A 659 -29.66 4.32 -9.51
CA GLU A 659 -29.70 2.86 -9.32
C GLU A 659 -28.31 2.30 -9.02
N HIS A 660 -28.23 1.06 -8.50
CA HIS A 660 -26.96 0.35 -8.24
C HIS A 660 -25.95 1.17 -7.39
N VAL A 661 -26.46 1.86 -6.38
CA VAL A 661 -25.66 2.57 -5.38
C VAL A 661 -25.31 1.58 -4.28
N ASN A 662 -24.04 1.51 -3.91
CA ASN A 662 -23.61 0.62 -2.83
C ASN A 662 -23.97 1.20 -1.46
N ILE A 663 -24.74 0.46 -0.69
CA ILE A 663 -25.10 0.73 0.70
C ILE A 663 -24.35 -0.29 1.58
N VAL A 664 -23.59 0.19 2.56
CA VAL A 664 -22.86 -0.67 3.51
C VAL A 664 -23.75 -0.85 4.74
N SER A 665 -24.51 -1.95 4.76
CA SER A 665 -25.42 -2.35 5.84
C SER A 665 -24.62 -2.74 7.08
N LEU A 666 -24.53 -1.83 8.06
CA LEU A 666 -23.64 -2.02 9.20
C LEU A 666 -24.05 -3.22 10.06
N THR A 667 -23.07 -4.07 10.35
CA THR A 667 -23.14 -5.15 11.34
C THR A 667 -22.43 -4.76 12.64
N SER A 668 -21.47 -3.84 12.57
CA SER A 668 -20.83 -3.18 13.71
C SER A 668 -20.28 -1.79 13.37
N ALA A 669 -20.25 -0.92 14.38
CA ALA A 669 -19.62 0.38 14.37
C ALA A 669 -18.87 0.62 15.69
N GLN A 670 -17.82 1.43 15.66
CA GLN A 670 -17.08 1.88 16.83
C GLN A 670 -16.65 3.33 16.61
N GLY A 671 -16.83 4.20 17.60
CA GLY A 671 -16.54 5.64 17.49
C GLY A 671 -17.64 6.46 16.79
N PHE A 672 -18.79 5.83 16.50
CA PHE A 672 -19.98 6.45 15.91
C PHE A 672 -21.13 6.58 16.93
N GLU A 673 -20.91 6.28 18.20
CA GLU A 673 -21.93 6.24 19.28
C GLU A 673 -22.48 7.63 19.67
N SER A 674 -22.06 8.67 18.94
CA SER A 674 -22.50 10.07 19.03
C SER A 674 -22.68 10.71 17.65
N SER A 675 -23.02 9.89 16.64
CA SER A 675 -23.47 10.33 15.32
C SER A 675 -24.99 10.34 15.28
N ASP A 676 -25.56 11.38 14.67
CA ASP A 676 -26.99 11.69 14.76
C ASP A 676 -27.72 11.64 13.42
N SER A 677 -26.98 11.70 12.31
CA SER A 677 -27.46 11.10 11.07
C SER A 677 -27.46 9.58 11.23
N ASP A 678 -28.45 8.92 10.64
CA ASP A 678 -28.53 7.46 10.62
C ASP A 678 -27.27 6.88 9.97
N GLY A 679 -26.81 7.46 8.86
CA GLY A 679 -25.62 7.06 8.11
C GLY A 679 -24.77 8.22 7.59
N LEU A 680 -23.85 7.90 6.67
CA LEU A 680 -22.97 8.84 5.97
C LEU A 680 -23.06 8.60 4.46
N LEU A 681 -22.92 9.65 3.65
CA LEU A 681 -22.89 9.56 2.19
C LEU A 681 -21.58 10.12 1.65
N GLY A 682 -20.81 9.25 1.00
CA GLY A 682 -19.49 9.58 0.44
C GLY A 682 -19.58 10.43 -0.83
N MET A 683 -19.11 11.67 -0.75
CA MET A 683 -19.12 12.67 -1.84
C MET A 683 -17.74 12.89 -2.48
N GLY A 684 -16.76 12.04 -2.15
CA GLY A 684 -15.42 11.99 -2.75
C GLY A 684 -15.34 11.28 -4.11
N PHE A 685 -14.18 10.68 -4.40
CA PHE A 685 -13.93 9.88 -5.60
C PHE A 685 -13.85 8.39 -5.23
N SER A 686 -14.45 7.49 -6.02
CA SER A 686 -14.44 6.03 -5.75
C SER A 686 -13.04 5.40 -5.61
N SER A 687 -11.99 6.09 -6.05
CA SER A 687 -10.59 5.78 -5.76
C SER A 687 -10.22 5.63 -4.27
N ILE A 688 -11.03 6.14 -3.33
CA ILE A 688 -10.85 5.95 -1.87
C ILE A 688 -11.99 5.15 -1.21
N ALA A 689 -12.96 4.65 -1.98
CA ALA A 689 -14.02 3.79 -1.47
C ALA A 689 -13.45 2.41 -1.10
N GLN A 690 -13.62 1.98 0.15
CA GLN A 690 -13.16 0.66 0.62
C GLN A 690 -14.03 -0.47 0.07
N SER A 691 -15.29 -0.20 -0.27
CA SER A 691 -16.15 -1.09 -1.06
C SER A 691 -15.71 -1.23 -2.52
N ARG A 692 -14.85 -0.32 -3.00
CA ARG A 692 -14.39 -0.20 -4.40
C ARG A 692 -15.50 0.07 -5.41
N GLN A 693 -16.66 0.53 -4.95
CA GLN A 693 -17.82 0.84 -5.80
C GLN A 693 -17.84 2.32 -6.22
N PRO A 694 -18.52 2.67 -7.34
CA PRO A 694 -18.78 4.05 -7.70
C PRO A 694 -19.57 4.80 -6.62
N THR A 695 -19.25 6.07 -6.38
CA THR A 695 -20.00 6.88 -5.40
C THR A 695 -21.41 7.20 -5.91
N TYR A 696 -22.32 7.60 -5.01
CA TYR A 696 -23.68 8.02 -5.38
C TYR A 696 -23.68 9.09 -6.48
N PHE A 697 -22.81 10.11 -6.37
CA PHE A 697 -22.75 11.18 -7.36
C PHE A 697 -22.08 10.74 -8.67
N GLU A 698 -21.13 9.79 -8.62
CA GLU A 698 -20.59 9.15 -9.82
C GLU A 698 -21.66 8.32 -10.56
N GLN A 699 -22.58 7.66 -9.85
CA GLN A 699 -23.73 6.98 -10.43
C GLN A 699 -24.74 7.97 -11.06
N LEU A 700 -25.05 9.10 -10.41
CA LEU A 700 -25.85 10.17 -11.03
C LEU A 700 -25.24 10.69 -12.34
N ILE A 701 -23.91 10.76 -12.43
CA ILE A 701 -23.18 11.16 -13.65
C ILE A 701 -23.22 10.04 -14.71
N SER A 702 -22.99 8.78 -14.33
CA SER A 702 -22.94 7.63 -15.27
C SER A 702 -24.31 7.39 -15.92
N GLN A 703 -25.37 7.48 -15.12
CA GLN A 703 -26.78 7.31 -15.51
C GLN A 703 -27.38 8.58 -16.15
N LYS A 704 -26.60 9.67 -16.25
CA LYS A 704 -26.98 10.96 -16.86
C LYS A 704 -28.16 11.67 -16.18
N VAL A 705 -28.40 11.39 -14.90
CA VAL A 705 -29.49 11.97 -14.09
C VAL A 705 -29.22 13.46 -13.82
N VAL A 706 -27.96 13.84 -13.60
CA VAL A 706 -27.55 15.25 -13.43
C VAL A 706 -27.19 15.92 -14.75
N LYS A 707 -27.74 17.13 -14.98
CA LYS A 707 -27.45 17.94 -16.19
C LYS A 707 -26.02 18.45 -16.26
N LYS A 708 -25.35 18.63 -15.12
CA LYS A 708 -23.94 18.99 -15.02
C LYS A 708 -23.28 18.05 -14.02
N PRO A 709 -22.05 17.58 -14.27
CA PRO A 709 -21.28 16.78 -13.33
C PRO A 709 -20.64 17.69 -12.26
N GLU A 710 -21.47 18.48 -11.56
CA GLU A 710 -21.09 19.31 -10.42
C GLU A 710 -22.14 19.29 -9.33
N PHE A 711 -21.68 19.29 -8.08
CA PHE A 711 -22.48 19.62 -6.91
C PHE A 711 -21.83 20.81 -6.18
N SER A 712 -22.54 21.42 -5.24
CA SER A 712 -22.02 22.55 -4.46
C SER A 712 -22.66 22.64 -3.08
N LEU A 713 -21.96 23.27 -2.13
CA LEU A 713 -22.42 23.45 -0.76
C LEU A 713 -22.36 24.92 -0.32
N SER A 714 -23.34 25.29 0.49
CA SER A 714 -23.36 26.49 1.33
C SER A 714 -23.44 26.04 2.78
N LEU A 715 -22.51 26.43 3.64
CA LEU A 715 -22.49 26.05 5.05
C LEU A 715 -22.74 27.28 5.94
N GLY A 716 -23.79 27.25 6.75
CA GLY A 716 -24.15 28.33 7.68
C GLY A 716 -23.41 28.28 9.02
N ARG A 717 -23.61 29.31 9.85
CA ARG A 717 -23.10 29.40 11.23
C ARG A 717 -24.21 29.58 12.25
N ALA A 718 -24.20 28.76 13.29
CA ALA A 718 -25.14 28.89 14.41
C ALA A 718 -24.91 30.19 15.19
N SER A 719 -23.64 30.56 15.41
CA SER A 719 -23.20 31.79 16.09
C SER A 719 -23.64 33.10 15.41
N SER A 720 -24.14 33.02 14.17
CA SER A 720 -24.70 34.16 13.44
C SER A 720 -26.14 33.95 12.97
N GLY A 721 -26.83 32.92 13.48
CA GLY A 721 -28.19 32.54 13.05
C GLY A 721 -28.31 32.10 11.58
N THR A 722 -27.21 31.78 10.90
CA THR A 722 -27.23 31.43 9.46
C THR A 722 -27.28 29.93 9.16
N SER A 723 -27.31 29.04 10.17
CA SER A 723 -27.35 27.58 9.95
C SER A 723 -28.52 27.10 9.09
N ALA A 724 -29.72 27.69 9.26
CA ALA A 724 -30.91 27.38 8.45
C ALA A 724 -30.78 27.72 6.95
N PHE A 725 -29.70 28.38 6.55
CA PHE A 725 -29.38 28.72 5.15
C PHE A 725 -28.34 27.77 4.55
N SER A 726 -27.96 26.71 5.26
CA SER A 726 -27.12 25.62 4.75
C SER A 726 -27.82 24.87 3.62
N GLU A 727 -27.06 24.42 2.62
CA GLU A 727 -27.58 23.80 1.40
C GLU A 727 -26.54 22.85 0.80
N LEU A 728 -26.99 21.68 0.35
CA LEU A 728 -26.34 20.91 -0.70
C LEU A 728 -27.14 21.09 -2.01
N TYR A 729 -26.46 21.37 -3.12
CA TYR A 729 -27.07 21.55 -4.43
C TYR A 729 -26.51 20.54 -5.42
N LEU A 730 -27.36 19.66 -5.96
CA LEU A 730 -26.95 18.58 -6.85
C LEU A 730 -27.21 18.92 -8.33
N GLY A 731 -26.25 18.59 -9.20
CA GLY A 731 -26.33 18.78 -10.65
C GLY A 731 -26.13 20.22 -11.14
N GLY A 732 -25.63 21.11 -10.29
CA GLY A 732 -25.46 22.53 -10.59
C GLY A 732 -24.98 23.35 -9.38
N ARG A 733 -25.48 24.58 -9.27
CA ARG A 733 -25.19 25.50 -8.15
C ARG A 733 -26.24 26.59 -7.97
N ASN A 734 -26.54 26.96 -6.72
CA ASN A 734 -27.48 28.02 -6.40
C ASN A 734 -26.83 29.41 -6.50
N ARG A 735 -27.14 30.17 -7.55
CA ARG A 735 -26.65 31.55 -7.73
C ARG A 735 -27.17 32.54 -6.67
N LYS A 736 -28.20 32.18 -5.89
CA LYS A 736 -28.71 33.01 -4.79
C LYS A 736 -27.81 32.96 -3.54
N LYS A 737 -26.99 31.91 -3.37
CA LYS A 737 -26.17 31.65 -2.18
C LYS A 737 -24.74 32.22 -2.25
N PHE A 738 -24.32 32.86 -3.36
CA PHE A 738 -22.98 33.45 -3.47
C PHE A 738 -22.93 34.78 -4.24
N THR A 739 -21.79 35.47 -4.12
CA THR A 739 -21.42 36.67 -4.88
C THR A 739 -20.12 36.48 -5.66
N GLY A 740 -19.96 37.28 -6.71
CA GLY A 740 -18.76 37.31 -7.55
C GLY A 740 -18.60 36.08 -8.45
N LYS A 741 -17.46 36.04 -9.14
CA LYS A 741 -17.06 34.93 -10.01
C LYS A 741 -16.41 33.83 -9.16
N PRO A 742 -16.88 32.56 -9.21
CA PRO A 742 -16.19 31.45 -8.57
C PRO A 742 -14.78 31.28 -9.13
N THR A 743 -13.84 31.06 -8.24
CA THR A 743 -12.41 30.89 -8.54
C THR A 743 -12.15 29.39 -8.62
N LYS A 744 -11.66 28.90 -9.76
CA LYS A 744 -11.57 27.45 -10.06
C LYS A 744 -10.13 26.97 -9.94
N VAL A 745 -9.93 25.90 -9.15
CA VAL A 745 -8.63 25.26 -8.93
C VAL A 745 -8.74 23.80 -9.39
N PRO A 746 -7.82 23.29 -10.23
CA PRO A 746 -7.84 21.89 -10.66
C PRO A 746 -7.62 20.94 -9.47
N VAL A 747 -8.29 19.79 -9.50
CA VAL A 747 -7.93 18.67 -8.62
C VAL A 747 -6.59 18.10 -9.09
N THR A 748 -5.64 18.00 -8.16
CA THR A 748 -4.26 17.55 -8.39
C THR A 748 -4.16 16.03 -8.40
N ARG A 749 -4.81 15.39 -7.42
CA ARG A 749 -4.94 13.94 -7.27
C ARG A 749 -6.41 13.58 -7.03
N GLN A 750 -6.98 12.72 -7.88
CA GLN A 750 -8.28 12.11 -7.64
C GLN A 750 -8.10 11.03 -6.56
N ALA A 751 -8.29 11.45 -5.32
CA ALA A 751 -8.37 10.61 -4.13
C ALA A 751 -9.38 11.27 -3.18
N TYR A 752 -8.96 12.37 -2.56
CA TYR A 752 -9.85 13.37 -1.97
C TYR A 752 -10.16 14.47 -3.00
N TRP A 753 -11.00 15.45 -2.65
CA TRP A 753 -11.09 16.73 -3.36
C TRP A 753 -9.86 17.61 -3.07
N GLN A 754 -8.70 17.14 -3.51
CA GLN A 754 -7.39 17.70 -3.26
C GLN A 754 -7.03 18.76 -4.32
N ILE A 755 -6.68 19.97 -3.88
CA ILE A 755 -6.26 21.09 -4.74
C ILE A 755 -4.96 21.74 -4.24
N ALA A 756 -4.17 22.32 -5.13
CA ALA A 756 -2.97 23.06 -4.73
C ALA A 756 -3.32 24.30 -3.88
N LEU A 757 -2.59 24.49 -2.78
CA LEU A 757 -2.60 25.66 -1.90
C LEU A 757 -1.32 26.47 -2.16
N ASP A 758 -1.45 27.71 -2.59
CA ASP A 758 -0.31 28.51 -3.07
C ASP A 758 0.53 29.06 -1.89
N THR A 759 -0.13 29.59 -0.85
CA THR A 759 0.47 30.04 0.42
C THR A 759 -0.61 30.41 1.46
N ASP A 760 -0.22 30.58 2.73
CA ASP A 760 -0.98 31.29 3.76
C ASP A 760 -0.62 32.80 3.83
N LEU A 761 -1.58 33.58 4.33
CA LEU A 761 -1.43 34.99 4.69
C LEU A 761 -1.97 35.18 6.11
N VAL A 762 -1.25 35.92 6.95
CA VAL A 762 -1.74 36.34 8.27
C VAL A 762 -1.47 37.82 8.48
N ASN A 763 -2.52 38.58 8.79
CA ASN A 763 -2.47 40.03 9.00
C ASN A 763 -1.78 40.75 7.83
N ASP A 764 -2.23 40.42 6.61
CA ASP A 764 -1.77 40.92 5.30
C ASP A 764 -0.29 40.63 4.97
N LYS A 765 0.35 39.70 5.69
CA LYS A 765 1.73 39.26 5.46
C LYS A 765 1.75 37.78 5.06
N SER A 766 2.44 37.45 3.96
CA SER A 766 2.63 36.07 3.48
C SER A 766 3.33 35.19 4.51
N ALA A 767 3.30 33.87 4.33
CA ALA A 767 4.06 32.91 5.10
C ALA A 767 5.53 33.34 5.38
N LEU A 768 6.10 32.95 6.52
CA LEU A 768 7.52 33.21 6.81
C LEU A 768 8.47 32.49 5.83
N LEU A 769 8.06 31.32 5.34
CA LEU A 769 8.79 30.49 4.39
C LEU A 769 7.77 29.88 3.42
N ILE A 770 7.47 30.59 2.32
CA ILE A 770 6.42 30.18 1.36
C ILE A 770 6.67 28.75 0.84
N ASP A 771 7.92 28.36 0.60
CA ASP A 771 8.25 27.01 0.15
C ASP A 771 7.94 25.90 1.16
N THR A 772 7.81 26.21 2.45
CA THR A 772 7.41 25.25 3.50
C THR A 772 5.93 25.31 3.86
N THR A 773 5.15 26.22 3.27
CA THR A 773 3.69 26.33 3.51
C THR A 773 2.83 26.21 2.26
N LYS A 774 3.37 26.42 1.06
CA LYS A 774 2.74 25.92 -0.17
C LYS A 774 2.52 24.41 -0.06
N GLY A 775 1.48 23.89 -0.70
CA GLY A 775 1.16 22.47 -0.61
C GLY A 775 -0.12 22.08 -1.31
N GLU A 776 -0.79 21.09 -0.72
CA GLU A 776 -1.99 20.44 -1.22
C GLU A 776 -3.07 20.49 -0.14
N ALA A 777 -4.32 20.78 -0.48
CA ALA A 777 -5.43 20.90 0.45
C ALA A 777 -6.57 19.96 0.07
N ALA A 778 -6.86 18.97 0.93
CA ALA A 778 -8.09 18.18 0.87
C ALA A 778 -9.25 19.01 1.41
N ILE A 779 -10.25 19.27 0.56
CA ILE A 779 -11.43 20.08 0.91
C ILE A 779 -12.54 19.15 1.45
N ASP A 780 -12.79 19.21 2.75
CA ASP A 780 -13.42 18.13 3.52
C ASP A 780 -14.63 18.62 4.34
N THR A 781 -15.85 18.32 3.88
CA THR A 781 -17.09 18.74 4.57
C THR A 781 -17.38 17.97 5.85
N GLY A 782 -16.86 16.74 6.01
CA GLY A 782 -17.05 15.93 7.21
C GLY A 782 -16.16 16.30 8.39
N THR A 783 -15.24 17.27 8.22
CA THR A 783 -14.23 17.69 9.21
C THR A 783 -14.48 19.13 9.68
N THR A 784 -14.41 19.42 10.98
CA THR A 784 -14.60 20.79 11.51
C THR A 784 -13.32 21.63 11.49
N LEU A 785 -12.19 21.02 11.86
CA LEU A 785 -10.90 21.68 12.05
C LEU A 785 -10.26 22.14 10.73
N ILE A 786 -9.14 22.85 10.83
CA ILE A 786 -8.10 22.81 9.80
C ILE A 786 -6.90 22.08 10.38
N ILE A 787 -6.38 21.08 9.66
CA ILE A 787 -5.05 20.54 9.91
C ILE A 787 -4.11 21.04 8.82
N ALA A 788 -2.94 21.50 9.24
CA ALA A 788 -1.88 22.04 8.39
C ALA A 788 -0.54 21.41 8.78
N PRO A 789 0.46 21.38 7.87
CA PRO A 789 1.83 20.98 8.21
C PRO A 789 2.40 21.77 9.41
N ILE A 790 3.29 21.18 10.20
CA ILE A 790 3.79 21.78 11.44
C ILE A 790 4.43 23.15 11.18
N TYR A 791 5.23 23.28 10.12
CA TYR A 791 5.87 24.54 9.73
C TYR A 791 4.88 25.62 9.25
N ALA A 792 3.78 25.22 8.61
CA ALA A 792 2.72 26.13 8.21
C ALA A 792 1.95 26.67 9.43
N THR A 793 1.61 25.79 10.36
CA THR A 793 0.98 26.19 11.64
C THR A 793 1.88 27.14 12.43
N LEU A 794 3.18 26.85 12.50
CA LEU A 794 4.17 27.75 13.13
C LEU A 794 4.27 29.11 12.40
N SER A 795 4.31 29.11 11.07
CA SER A 795 4.26 30.34 10.24
C SER A 795 3.02 31.18 10.59
N ILE A 796 1.84 30.57 10.62
CA ILE A 796 0.55 31.22 10.87
C ILE A 796 0.53 31.88 12.26
N TYR A 797 0.75 31.12 13.33
CA TYR A 797 0.64 31.66 14.69
C TYR A 797 1.81 32.56 15.10
N SER A 798 2.99 32.45 14.48
CA SER A 798 4.09 33.42 14.68
C SER A 798 3.72 34.86 14.29
N ARG A 799 2.68 35.03 13.46
CA ARG A 799 2.14 36.32 13.02
C ARG A 799 0.94 36.80 13.85
N VAL A 800 0.55 36.06 14.90
CA VAL A 800 -0.55 36.39 15.82
C VAL A 800 0.03 36.87 17.16
N PRO A 801 -0.13 38.15 17.55
CA PRO A 801 0.43 38.68 18.79
C PRO A 801 -0.03 37.89 20.03
N GLY A 802 0.91 37.56 20.91
CA GLY A 802 0.64 36.80 22.14
C GLY A 802 0.28 35.32 21.94
N ALA A 803 0.25 34.80 20.71
CA ALA A 803 0.02 33.38 20.48
C ALA A 803 1.20 32.53 20.95
N PHE A 804 0.91 31.38 21.56
CA PHE A 804 1.91 30.44 22.04
C PHE A 804 1.49 28.98 21.81
N PRO A 805 2.45 28.07 21.59
CA PRO A 805 2.15 26.67 21.32
C PRO A 805 1.71 25.93 22.58
N LEU A 806 0.82 24.96 22.40
CA LEU A 806 0.40 23.95 23.37
C LEU A 806 0.95 22.58 22.91
N PRO A 807 2.22 22.26 23.22
CA PRO A 807 2.83 21.00 22.80
C PRO A 807 2.25 19.82 23.61
N VAL A 808 1.76 18.79 22.93
CA VAL A 808 1.24 17.59 23.60
C VAL A 808 2.34 16.54 23.71
N ALA A 809 2.78 16.28 24.94
CA ALA A 809 3.92 15.41 25.24
C ALA A 809 3.78 14.01 24.63
N GLY A 810 4.86 13.51 24.02
CA GLY A 810 4.88 12.19 23.36
C GLY A 810 4.25 12.16 21.96
N THR A 811 3.70 13.28 21.47
CA THR A 811 3.12 13.40 20.12
C THR A 811 3.92 14.38 19.26
N ASN A 812 3.82 14.26 17.94
CA ASN A 812 4.45 15.19 16.99
C ASN A 812 3.44 16.28 16.53
N LEU A 813 2.67 16.83 17.48
CA LEU A 813 1.53 17.72 17.24
C LEU A 813 1.77 19.12 17.78
N LEU A 814 1.31 20.13 17.04
CA LEU A 814 1.48 21.53 17.37
C LEU A 814 0.14 22.27 17.40
N ILE A 815 -0.50 22.29 18.58
CA ILE A 815 -1.69 23.11 18.86
C ILE A 815 -1.22 24.51 19.30
N TYR A 816 -2.07 25.52 19.17
CA TYR A 816 -1.80 26.88 19.66
C TYR A 816 -2.98 27.44 20.46
N ALA A 817 -2.66 28.35 21.38
CA ALA A 817 -3.61 29.28 21.95
C ALA A 817 -3.16 30.72 21.66
N PHE A 818 -4.12 31.64 21.51
CA PHE A 818 -3.88 33.07 21.27
C PHE A 818 -4.83 33.93 22.11
N PRO A 819 -4.52 35.20 22.44
CA PRO A 819 -5.37 35.98 23.33
C PRO A 819 -6.75 36.21 22.71
N CYS A 820 -7.83 35.99 23.46
CA CYS A 820 -9.20 35.99 22.92
C CYS A 820 -9.68 37.36 22.39
N ASP A 821 -8.98 38.44 22.74
CA ASP A 821 -9.16 39.80 22.21
C ASP A 821 -8.54 40.00 20.81
N GLN A 822 -7.64 39.11 20.38
CA GLN A 822 -7.04 39.19 19.04
C GLN A 822 -7.98 38.60 17.99
N THR A 823 -8.19 39.33 16.89
CA THR A 823 -8.96 38.87 15.72
C THR A 823 -8.05 38.73 14.50
N PRO A 824 -7.15 37.71 14.45
CA PRO A 824 -6.17 37.59 13.38
C PRO A 824 -6.84 37.36 12.02
N LYS A 825 -6.40 38.10 11.00
CA LYS A 825 -6.87 37.93 9.62
C LYS A 825 -6.05 36.83 8.93
N VAL A 826 -6.52 35.59 8.97
CA VAL A 826 -5.90 34.45 8.28
C VAL A 826 -6.59 34.23 6.93
N GLU A 827 -5.82 34.13 5.85
CA GLU A 827 -6.31 33.80 4.50
C GLU A 827 -5.49 32.67 3.87
N PHE A 828 -6.14 31.78 3.12
CA PHE A 828 -5.44 30.85 2.22
C PHE A 828 -5.47 31.36 0.78
N VAL A 829 -4.39 31.16 0.04
CA VAL A 829 -4.30 31.54 -1.37
C VAL A 829 -4.52 30.30 -2.24
N PHE A 830 -5.53 30.37 -3.10
CA PHE A 830 -5.95 29.27 -3.98
C PHE A 830 -6.13 29.76 -5.42
N GLY A 831 -5.25 29.33 -6.33
CA GLY A 831 -5.24 29.79 -7.72
C GLY A 831 -4.88 31.27 -7.86
N GLY A 832 -3.98 31.77 -7.02
CA GLY A 832 -3.52 33.17 -7.02
C GLY A 832 -4.51 34.17 -6.44
N LYS A 833 -5.44 33.73 -5.57
CA LYS A 833 -6.45 34.59 -4.93
C LYS A 833 -6.63 34.26 -3.46
N ASN A 834 -6.77 35.28 -2.62
CA ASN A 834 -6.95 35.16 -1.18
C ASN A 834 -8.37 34.72 -0.79
N PHE A 835 -8.47 33.88 0.24
CA PHE A 835 -9.71 33.41 0.85
C PHE A 835 -9.60 33.51 2.37
N ALA A 836 -9.98 34.66 2.93
CA ALA A 836 -10.08 34.88 4.37
C ALA A 836 -10.98 33.85 5.08
N ILE A 837 -10.48 33.30 6.18
CA ILE A 837 -11.27 32.61 7.20
C ILE A 837 -11.95 33.70 8.05
N ASN A 838 -13.19 33.48 8.48
CA ASN A 838 -13.86 34.39 9.41
C ASN A 838 -13.22 34.25 10.81
N PRO A 839 -12.77 35.35 11.47
CA PRO A 839 -12.17 35.28 12.81
C PRO A 839 -13.03 34.58 13.87
N ALA A 840 -14.36 34.56 13.71
CA ALA A 840 -15.26 33.81 14.60
C ALA A 840 -15.03 32.28 14.57
N ASP A 841 -14.54 31.73 13.45
CA ASP A 841 -14.19 30.31 13.30
C ASP A 841 -12.71 30.01 13.63
N LEU A 842 -11.88 31.03 13.93
CA LEU A 842 -10.47 30.84 14.32
C LEU A 842 -10.31 30.38 15.78
N SER A 843 -11.38 30.38 16.58
CA SER A 843 -11.38 30.04 18.00
C SER A 843 -12.38 28.94 18.35
N PHE A 844 -11.90 27.85 18.95
CA PHE A 844 -12.76 26.83 19.58
C PHE A 844 -13.14 27.14 21.03
N GLY A 845 -12.84 28.34 21.55
CA GLY A 845 -13.29 28.81 22.86
C GLY A 845 -12.15 29.06 23.85
N ASN A 846 -12.48 29.58 25.02
CA ASN A 846 -11.48 29.96 26.02
C ASN A 846 -10.86 28.72 26.69
N VAL A 847 -9.53 28.67 26.72
CA VAL A 847 -8.71 27.67 27.41
C VAL A 847 -8.75 27.96 28.92
N THR A 848 -8.88 26.91 29.73
CA THR A 848 -9.04 27.01 31.20
C THR A 848 -8.03 26.13 31.93
N ALA A 849 -7.94 26.29 33.26
CA ALA A 849 -7.20 25.36 34.11
C ALA A 849 -7.69 23.90 33.98
N ALA A 850 -8.98 23.67 33.65
CA ALA A 850 -9.49 22.33 33.37
C ALA A 850 -8.90 21.75 32.07
N PHE A 851 -8.78 22.56 31.00
CA PHE A 851 -8.11 22.18 29.76
C PHE A 851 -6.61 21.91 29.98
N ALA A 852 -5.94 22.75 30.78
CA ALA A 852 -4.55 22.57 31.18
C ALA A 852 -4.32 21.26 31.94
N ASN A 853 -5.19 20.97 32.93
CA ASN A 853 -5.16 19.73 33.70
C ASN A 853 -5.43 18.49 32.83
N PHE A 854 -6.33 18.58 31.83
CA PHE A 854 -6.59 17.49 30.88
C PHE A 854 -5.35 17.13 30.05
N MET A 855 -4.56 18.12 29.62
CA MET A 855 -3.29 17.91 28.92
C MET A 855 -2.12 17.53 29.84
N GLY A 856 -2.27 17.65 31.16
CA GLY A 856 -1.20 17.46 32.15
C GLY A 856 -0.22 18.64 32.27
N ASP A 857 -0.47 19.78 31.62
CA ASP A 857 0.41 20.95 31.65
C ASP A 857 0.04 21.92 32.78
N GLN A 858 0.66 21.72 33.95
CA GLN A 858 0.51 22.66 35.07
C GLN A 858 1.16 24.02 34.83
N SER A 859 2.09 24.16 33.88
CA SER A 859 2.71 25.45 33.55
C SER A 859 1.71 26.38 32.84
N LEU A 860 0.84 25.81 32.00
CA LEU A 860 -0.24 26.54 31.33
C LEU A 860 -1.21 27.19 32.31
N ALA A 861 -1.58 26.49 33.38
CA ALA A 861 -2.48 27.01 34.41
C ALA A 861 -1.97 28.32 35.03
N SER A 862 -0.65 28.49 35.17
CA SER A 862 -0.06 29.74 35.66
C SER A 862 -0.25 30.93 34.70
N LYS A 863 -0.11 30.71 33.38
CA LYS A 863 -0.26 31.75 32.35
C LYS A 863 -1.69 32.26 32.22
N LEU A 864 -2.66 31.33 32.30
CA LEU A 864 -4.10 31.61 32.19
C LEU A 864 -4.67 32.49 33.33
N SER A 865 -3.88 32.78 34.38
CA SER A 865 -4.25 33.71 35.44
C SER A 865 -4.31 35.19 35.01
N SER A 866 -3.67 35.54 33.89
CA SER A 866 -3.40 36.93 33.50
C SER A 866 -4.31 37.49 32.40
N GLN A 867 -4.72 36.65 31.44
CA GLN A 867 -5.52 37.02 30.27
C GLN A 867 -6.27 35.79 29.76
N LYS A 868 -7.40 36.01 29.07
CA LYS A 868 -8.17 34.94 28.42
C LYS A 868 -7.51 34.53 27.10
N TYR A 869 -7.23 33.23 26.94
CA TYR A 869 -6.62 32.66 25.73
C TYR A 869 -7.57 31.70 25.05
N CYS A 870 -7.70 31.82 23.74
CA CYS A 870 -8.60 31.07 22.89
C CYS A 870 -7.85 29.95 22.16
N LEU A 871 -8.45 28.77 22.12
CA LEU A 871 -7.90 27.59 21.43
C LEU A 871 -8.00 27.77 19.91
N GLY A 872 -6.86 27.67 19.21
CA GLY A 872 -6.81 27.86 17.77
C GLY A 872 -7.44 26.71 16.97
N SER A 873 -8.13 27.04 15.88
CA SER A 873 -8.79 26.04 15.01
C SER A 873 -7.93 25.45 13.90
N ILE A 874 -6.74 26.02 13.68
CA ILE A 874 -5.69 25.47 12.81
C ILE A 874 -4.71 24.69 13.69
N VAL A 875 -4.48 23.42 13.39
CA VAL A 875 -3.63 22.50 14.18
C VAL A 875 -2.49 21.94 13.31
N GLY A 876 -1.27 21.90 13.85
CA GLY A 876 -0.08 21.42 13.17
C GLY A 876 0.12 19.92 13.28
N ALA A 877 0.09 19.22 12.14
CA ALA A 877 0.46 17.82 12.00
C ALA A 877 0.79 17.45 10.55
N ASP A 878 1.82 16.63 10.36
CA ASP A 878 2.30 16.26 9.02
C ASP A 878 1.59 14.98 8.54
N ILE A 879 0.50 15.16 7.77
CA ILE A 879 -0.40 14.07 7.34
C ILE A 879 0.23 13.19 6.25
N ASP A 880 1.06 13.74 5.35
CA ASP A 880 1.79 12.95 4.36
C ASP A 880 3.28 13.34 4.43
N PRO A 881 4.21 12.41 4.74
CA PRO A 881 5.63 12.74 4.81
C PRO A 881 6.27 13.01 3.43
N SER A 882 5.52 12.83 2.34
CA SER A 882 6.02 13.06 0.98
C SER A 882 5.65 14.43 0.37
N TYR A 883 4.68 15.15 0.96
CA TYR A 883 4.33 16.54 0.58
C TYR A 883 3.43 17.19 1.64
N ASN A 884 3.46 18.53 1.69
CA ASN A 884 2.61 19.34 2.56
C ASN A 884 1.11 19.14 2.28
N LEU A 885 0.45 18.23 3.01
CA LEU A 885 -1.00 18.02 2.94
C LEU A 885 -1.73 18.74 4.09
N TYR A 886 -2.68 19.59 3.71
CA TYR A 886 -3.67 20.23 4.56
C TYR A 886 -5.01 19.50 4.48
N VAL A 887 -5.78 19.54 5.57
CA VAL A 887 -7.23 19.22 5.57
C VAL A 887 -7.98 20.50 5.92
N VAL A 888 -8.87 20.92 5.03
CA VAL A 888 -9.54 22.22 5.10
C VAL A 888 -11.04 22.02 5.29
N GLY A 889 -11.45 22.04 6.55
CA GLY A 889 -12.81 21.72 6.99
C GLY A 889 -13.77 22.91 7.16
N GLY A 890 -14.82 22.68 7.94
CA GLY A 890 -15.90 23.61 8.24
C GLY A 890 -15.46 25.01 8.66
N THR A 891 -14.35 25.12 9.41
CA THR A 891 -13.68 26.40 9.76
C THR A 891 -13.49 27.32 8.56
N PHE A 892 -13.03 26.78 7.43
CA PHE A 892 -12.92 27.53 6.16
C PHE A 892 -14.24 27.55 5.39
N LEU A 893 -14.89 26.39 5.25
CA LEU A 893 -16.03 26.20 4.34
C LEU A 893 -17.28 27.02 4.72
N LYS A 894 -17.50 27.33 6.00
CA LYS A 894 -18.55 28.29 6.42
C LYS A 894 -18.36 29.70 5.85
N SER A 895 -17.17 30.05 5.36
CA SER A 895 -16.85 31.38 4.81
C SER A 895 -17.06 31.51 3.29
N TRP A 896 -17.18 30.37 2.58
CA TRP A 896 -17.04 30.28 1.13
C TRP A 896 -17.97 29.21 0.53
N TYR A 897 -18.76 29.60 -0.47
CA TYR A 897 -19.59 28.67 -1.24
C TYR A 897 -18.68 27.80 -2.11
N SER A 898 -18.69 26.48 -1.88
CA SER A 898 -17.81 25.51 -2.54
C SER A 898 -18.55 24.77 -3.66
N ILE A 899 -17.87 24.55 -4.79
CA ILE A 899 -18.41 23.85 -5.96
C ILE A 899 -17.42 22.74 -6.35
N TYR A 900 -17.90 21.51 -6.46
CA TYR A 900 -17.12 20.31 -6.73
C TYR A 900 -17.56 19.77 -8.10
N ASN A 901 -16.67 19.80 -9.09
CA ASN A 901 -17.01 19.49 -10.47
C ASN A 901 -16.03 18.46 -11.07
N TYR A 902 -16.54 17.40 -11.70
CA TYR A 902 -15.75 16.27 -12.18
C TYR A 902 -15.08 16.47 -13.57
N LYS A 903 -15.45 17.49 -14.38
CA LYS A 903 -15.03 17.57 -15.80
C LYS A 903 -14.64 18.97 -16.33
N ASN A 904 -14.67 20.01 -15.52
CA ASN A 904 -14.69 21.42 -15.98
C ASN A 904 -13.32 22.15 -15.94
N PHE A 905 -12.19 21.47 -15.77
CA PHE A 905 -10.86 22.07 -15.97
C PHE A 905 -10.06 21.31 -17.04
N LYS A 906 -10.19 21.73 -18.31
CA LYS A 906 -9.58 21.05 -19.47
C LYS A 906 -9.87 19.52 -19.48
N GLY A 907 -11.09 19.12 -19.09
CA GLY A 907 -11.51 17.72 -18.95
C GLY A 907 -11.22 17.07 -17.59
N LYS A 908 -10.45 17.71 -16.70
CA LYS A 908 -10.18 17.23 -15.33
C LYS A 908 -11.18 17.76 -14.29
N PRO A 909 -11.30 17.12 -13.11
CA PRO A 909 -12.03 17.68 -11.98
C PRO A 909 -11.43 18.98 -11.43
N SER A 910 -12.24 19.73 -10.69
CA SER A 910 -11.87 21.00 -10.05
C SER A 910 -12.78 21.33 -8.88
N VAL A 911 -12.22 21.87 -7.80
CA VAL A 911 -12.99 22.60 -6.78
C VAL A 911 -13.09 24.07 -7.20
N SER A 912 -14.11 24.80 -6.76
CA SER A 912 -14.20 26.26 -6.94
C SER A 912 -14.84 26.96 -5.75
N PHE A 913 -14.32 28.14 -5.40
CA PHE A 913 -14.82 28.93 -4.27
C PHE A 913 -15.36 30.30 -4.71
N ALA A 914 -16.52 30.68 -4.17
CA ALA A 914 -17.15 32.00 -4.30
C ALA A 914 -17.56 32.54 -2.93
N LYS A 915 -17.72 33.86 -2.77
CA LYS A 915 -18.06 34.41 -1.45
C LYS A 915 -19.51 34.09 -1.12
N ALA A 916 -19.73 33.33 -0.06
CA ALA A 916 -21.09 32.97 0.39
C ALA A 916 -21.90 34.22 0.73
N LYS A 917 -23.18 34.22 0.37
CA LYS A 917 -24.15 35.22 0.80
C LYS A 917 -24.77 34.77 2.12
N ALA A 918 -24.55 35.56 3.17
CA ALA A 918 -25.51 35.59 4.26
C ALA A 918 -26.85 36.16 3.76
N PRO A 919 -27.99 35.78 4.34
CA PRO A 919 -29.25 36.48 4.10
C PRO A 919 -29.14 37.95 4.58
N GLU A 920 -29.86 38.85 3.90
CA GLU A 920 -30.18 40.14 4.50
C GLU A 920 -31.19 39.91 5.62
N VAL A 921 -30.77 40.09 6.86
CA VAL A 921 -31.68 40.09 8.01
C VAL A 921 -32.48 41.39 7.94
N SER A 922 -33.75 41.29 7.56
CA SER A 922 -34.71 42.38 7.71
C SER A 922 -34.78 42.75 9.20
N ARG A 923 -34.48 44.02 9.51
CA ARG A 923 -34.63 44.61 10.85
C ARG A 923 -36.09 44.72 11.26
#